data_AF-A0A497J8R1-F1
#
_entry.id   AF-A0A497J8R1-F1
#
_cell.length_a   1.000
_cell.length_b   1.000
_cell.length_c   1.000
_cell.angle_alpha   90.00
_cell.angle_beta   90.00
_cell.angle_gamma   90.00
#
_symmetry.space_group_name_H-M   'P 1'
#
loop_
_entity.id
_entity.type
_entity.pdbx_description
1 polymer ?
#
loop_
_entity_poly.entity_id
_entity_poly.type
_entity_poly.pdbx_seq_one_letter_code
_entity_poly.pdbx_strand_id
1 'polypeptide(L)'
;MKKEIGGDLNKRALALSFAVMGLLVWATPVDASIGVSVECAENFHTIVSPFEPNFKYILTITNTGDAPDTFFIAVEGESAPEGWLVLGAGGFIKLNPGEVGYHAVVVEPTGTGSDNRLMLSFTVGSTSDPNTTAEIDITTEVKTLGDFYSLPRGSTVRGVVYDNLTKQPIPNAEVRLYLWNTNWWDQATTGVDGGYEIPTLSHEYLLEIWENYRTRSPPSLYMEVHAEGYRSYYENEIEPPEDGILTRDIYLERKDRTASYQLSWKNSLGFGVWKAPTSENWDYIAASTGEHDPPAPNEVVTYGAYLYDGNGTKLWDKETTAQVWGIDISKDGRYVAAGSSNPDDKLYLYDRITGSLMTHEAGGEVREVEFSHNGRYLAAGPVEGGGAGSVGLFDVDTGELLWQYDTGDWAREITFSPDDAYLAVGNSSDYLYVLNAEDGSLMWRRFHGGYVPFVLDISQDGSRIVTAGKSHEVRMFDGDGNLLWSFPTEQVVTDGKMSADGSLVVAGTVWGGIYCLDGEGNLLWRRVRPVGHNAVYITKNGKYIALGGPGIMLLDNTGSTLWEEEGGWVQWVRVSEDGSKILAGYGEPDEIRLYTGEIEKDTDGDGMPDSWEDTYGLDPNDPTDAEADEDGDGYTNLQEYQAGTNPLSASSHPPETPSQPENFWPE
;
A
#
# COMPACT_ATOMS: atom_id res chain seq x y z
N MET A 1 36.51 17.99 -42.25
CA MET A 1 36.23 17.07 -43.38
C MET A 1 35.19 16.07 -42.91
N LYS A 2 34.13 15.89 -43.72
CA LYS A 2 32.90 15.12 -43.49
C LYS A 2 33.11 13.71 -42.91
N LYS A 3 32.19 13.28 -42.03
CA LYS A 3 31.31 12.13 -42.30
C LYS A 3 30.12 12.09 -41.33
N GLU A 4 28.91 12.13 -41.91
CA GLU A 4 27.65 11.70 -41.31
C GLU A 4 27.65 10.18 -41.09
N ILE A 5 27.05 9.70 -40.00
CA ILE A 5 26.14 8.55 -39.95
C ILE A 5 25.14 8.86 -38.81
N GLY A 6 23.85 8.89 -39.13
CA GLY A 6 22.75 9.02 -38.17
C GLY A 6 22.28 7.69 -37.61
N GLY A 7 21.35 7.74 -36.67
CA GLY A 7 20.62 6.60 -36.13
C GLY A 7 20.26 6.81 -34.66
N ASP A 8 18.98 6.63 -34.35
CA ASP A 8 18.31 6.72 -33.06
C ASP A 8 19.16 6.47 -31.81
N LEU A 9 19.13 7.44 -30.89
CA LEU A 9 19.50 7.26 -29.49
C LEU A 9 18.42 7.90 -28.62
N ASN A 10 17.52 7.04 -28.15
CA ASN A 10 16.66 7.11 -26.96
C ASN A 10 16.61 8.46 -26.23
N LYS A 11 15.45 9.12 -26.35
CA LYS A 11 15.01 10.26 -25.51
C LYS A 11 14.66 9.90 -24.06
N ARG A 12 15.25 8.86 -23.47
CA ARG A 12 15.15 8.53 -22.03
C ARG A 12 16.47 8.67 -21.26
N ALA A 13 17.52 9.21 -21.90
CA ALA A 13 18.81 9.46 -21.25
C ALA A 13 19.07 10.95 -20.90
N LEU A 14 18.05 11.81 -21.01
CA LEU A 14 18.16 13.24 -20.71
C LEU A 14 17.31 13.68 -19.50
N ALA A 15 17.23 12.82 -18.48
CA ALA A 15 16.77 13.20 -17.12
C ALA A 15 17.78 12.78 -16.03
N LEU A 16 18.91 12.16 -16.42
CA LEU A 16 20.01 11.78 -15.54
C LEU A 16 21.29 12.55 -15.92
N SER A 17 21.23 13.88 -15.96
CA SER A 17 22.45 14.71 -16.04
C SER A 17 22.29 16.12 -15.45
N PHE A 18 21.48 16.27 -14.40
CA PHE A 18 21.61 17.38 -13.44
C PHE A 18 21.92 16.87 -12.01
N ALA A 19 22.46 15.66 -11.91
CA ALA A 19 23.26 15.25 -10.77
C ALA A 19 24.70 15.74 -10.99
N VAL A 20 25.25 16.44 -9.99
CA VAL A 20 26.65 16.89 -9.89
C VAL A 20 27.01 18.17 -10.68
N MET A 21 26.57 19.33 -10.18
CA MET A 21 27.44 20.51 -10.00
C MET A 21 26.68 21.64 -9.28
N GLY A 22 27.10 21.96 -8.05
CA GLY A 22 26.96 23.34 -7.56
C GLY A 22 26.25 23.62 -6.23
N LEU A 23 26.13 22.66 -5.30
CA LEU A 23 25.95 22.98 -3.88
C LEU A 23 27.07 22.35 -3.07
N LEU A 24 28.27 22.94 -3.19
CA LEU A 24 29.21 22.95 -2.08
C LEU A 24 28.62 23.90 -1.03
N VAL A 25 27.61 23.44 -0.31
CA VAL A 25 27.37 23.96 1.03
C VAL A 25 28.57 23.46 1.81
N TRP A 26 29.44 24.40 2.20
CA TRP A 26 30.37 24.11 3.27
C TRP A 26 29.49 23.86 4.49
N ALA A 27 29.22 22.59 4.78
CA ALA A 27 28.82 22.19 6.12
C ALA A 27 29.91 22.77 7.02
N THR A 28 29.57 23.82 7.76
CA THR A 28 30.41 24.27 8.86
C THR A 28 30.65 23.03 9.72
N PRO A 29 31.91 22.65 10.02
CA PRO A 29 32.16 21.47 10.82
C PRO A 29 31.38 21.65 12.12
N VAL A 30 30.42 20.76 12.36
CA VAL A 30 29.64 20.78 13.59
C VAL A 30 30.63 20.65 14.74
N ASP A 31 30.54 21.59 15.67
CA ASP A 31 31.45 21.68 16.81
C ASP A 31 31.45 20.33 17.54
N ALA A 32 32.56 19.61 17.50
CA ALA A 32 32.73 18.27 18.08
C ALA A 32 32.71 18.28 19.62
N SER A 33 32.13 19.32 20.23
CA SER A 33 32.13 19.59 21.66
C SER A 33 30.80 19.27 22.36
N ILE A 34 29.76 18.83 21.62
CA ILE A 34 28.38 18.70 22.13
C ILE A 34 27.90 17.24 22.20
N GLY A 35 28.66 16.23 21.79
CA GLY A 35 28.28 14.80 21.90
C GLY A 35 27.11 14.35 20.99
N VAL A 36 26.34 15.27 20.43
CA VAL A 36 25.34 15.06 19.38
C VAL A 36 25.35 16.20 18.37
N SER A 37 25.02 15.90 17.11
CA SER A 37 24.65 16.92 16.11
C SER A 37 23.30 16.59 15.48
N VAL A 38 22.55 17.62 15.10
CA VAL A 38 21.31 17.50 14.33
C VAL A 38 21.35 18.45 13.13
N GLU A 39 20.96 17.94 11.97
CA GLU A 39 20.87 18.69 10.72
C GLU A 39 19.55 18.35 10.01
N CYS A 40 19.04 19.25 9.18
CA CYS A 40 17.91 18.98 8.29
C CYS A 40 18.21 19.61 6.94
N ALA A 41 18.25 18.79 5.88
CA ALA A 41 18.70 19.25 4.57
C ALA A 41 17.79 20.35 3.99
N GLU A 42 16.50 20.26 4.28
CA GLU A 42 15.50 21.26 3.95
C GLU A 42 14.71 21.58 5.22
N ASN A 43 15.06 22.65 5.92
CA ASN A 43 14.39 23.07 7.16
C ASN A 43 13.35 24.19 6.95
N PHE A 44 13.08 24.55 5.69
CA PHE A 44 12.01 25.48 5.32
C PHE A 44 11.28 24.94 4.10
N HIS A 45 9.94 24.91 4.13
CA HIS A 45 9.13 24.53 2.98
C HIS A 45 7.84 25.36 2.89
N THR A 46 7.30 25.51 1.68
CA THR A 46 5.99 26.14 1.46
C THR A 46 5.03 25.12 0.87
N ILE A 47 4.13 24.59 1.70
CA ILE A 47 3.04 23.72 1.25
C ILE A 47 2.07 24.51 0.38
N VAL A 48 1.88 24.08 -0.86
CA VAL A 48 0.96 24.74 -1.80
C VAL A 48 -0.38 24.03 -1.83
N SER A 49 -1.38 24.59 -1.17
CA SER A 49 -2.73 24.05 -1.20
C SER A 49 -3.46 24.47 -2.50
N PRO A 50 -4.10 23.53 -3.22
CA PRO A 50 -4.47 22.18 -2.79
C PRO A 50 -3.60 21.05 -3.38
N PHE A 51 -2.41 21.36 -3.92
CA PHE A 51 -1.54 20.41 -4.65
C PHE A 51 -0.57 19.63 -3.76
N GLU A 52 -0.21 20.18 -2.62
CA GLU A 52 0.66 19.51 -1.66
C GLU A 52 -0.12 19.36 -0.34
N PRO A 53 -0.47 18.13 0.06
CA PRO A 53 -1.24 17.92 1.29
C PRO A 53 -0.37 18.00 2.54
N ASN A 54 0.93 17.69 2.44
CA ASN A 54 1.84 17.63 3.58
C ASN A 54 3.29 17.83 3.12
N PHE A 55 4.19 18.13 4.06
CA PHE A 55 5.63 18.11 3.83
C PHE A 55 6.34 17.20 4.84
N LYS A 56 7.36 16.48 4.39
CA LYS A 56 8.15 15.55 5.21
C LYS A 56 9.58 16.06 5.36
N TYR A 57 9.93 16.39 6.59
CA TYR A 57 11.27 16.72 7.01
C TYR A 57 12.01 15.45 7.46
N ILE A 58 13.30 15.35 7.14
CA ILE A 58 14.19 14.33 7.68
C ILE A 58 15.26 15.02 8.53
N LEU A 59 15.23 14.77 9.83
CA LEU A 59 16.30 15.17 10.74
C LEU A 59 17.40 14.11 10.66
N THR A 60 18.64 14.55 10.42
CA THR A 60 19.84 13.73 10.43
C THR A 60 20.55 13.95 11.76
N ILE A 61 20.65 12.90 12.57
CA ILE A 61 21.18 12.95 13.93
C ILE A 61 22.47 12.17 13.96
N THR A 62 23.57 12.75 14.41
CA THR A 62 24.85 12.03 14.53
C THR A 62 25.29 11.99 15.99
N ASN A 63 25.65 10.80 16.47
CA ASN A 63 26.34 10.68 17.75
C ASN A 63 27.80 11.12 17.57
N THR A 64 28.15 12.31 18.06
CA THR A 64 29.51 12.85 17.99
C THR A 64 30.32 12.56 19.26
N GLY A 65 29.73 11.86 20.22
CA GLY A 65 30.38 11.37 21.43
C GLY A 65 31.27 10.15 21.20
N ASP A 66 31.83 9.63 22.29
CA ASP A 66 32.79 8.51 22.30
C ASP A 66 32.18 7.18 22.81
N ALA A 67 30.91 7.18 23.20
CA ALA A 67 30.16 6.00 23.65
C ALA A 67 28.77 5.90 22.97
N PRO A 68 28.20 4.68 22.85
CA PRO A 68 26.83 4.51 22.43
C PRO A 68 25.86 5.24 23.37
N ASP A 69 24.86 5.91 22.80
CA ASP A 69 23.88 6.68 23.55
C ASP A 69 22.48 6.54 22.93
N THR A 70 21.46 6.86 23.72
CA THR A 70 20.09 7.05 23.24
C THR A 70 19.79 8.54 23.27
N PHE A 71 19.33 9.07 22.15
CA PHE A 71 18.94 10.46 22.01
C PHE A 71 17.42 10.55 22.01
N PHE A 72 16.87 11.44 22.84
CA PHE A 72 15.48 11.83 22.73
C PHE A 72 15.34 12.95 21.69
N ILE A 73 14.25 12.92 20.93
CA ILE A 73 13.80 13.99 20.07
C ILE A 73 12.53 14.56 20.69
N ALA A 74 12.47 15.86 20.89
CA ALA A 74 11.30 16.54 21.41
C ALA A 74 11.09 17.87 20.69
N VAL A 75 9.83 18.27 20.51
CA VAL A 75 9.45 19.60 20.05
C VAL A 75 9.11 20.49 21.24
N GLU A 76 9.48 21.78 21.19
CA GLU A 76 9.07 22.75 22.20
C GLU A 76 7.54 22.99 22.16
N GLY A 77 6.88 22.79 23.30
CA GLY A 77 5.42 22.90 23.43
C GLY A 77 4.72 21.57 23.16
N GLU A 78 3.90 21.09 24.11
CA GLU A 78 3.42 19.71 24.13
C GLU A 78 2.34 19.36 23.08
N SER A 79 1.94 20.29 22.19
CA SER A 79 0.86 20.06 21.22
C SER A 79 1.14 20.72 19.86
N ALA A 80 0.75 20.02 18.78
CA ALA A 80 0.67 20.63 17.46
C ALA A 80 -0.21 21.90 17.51
N PRO A 81 0.22 23.03 16.93
CA PRO A 81 -0.59 24.24 16.90
C PRO A 81 -1.95 24.02 16.26
N GLU A 82 -2.96 24.79 16.68
CA GLU A 82 -4.29 24.75 16.06
C GLU A 82 -4.17 24.97 14.54
N GLY A 83 -4.77 24.07 13.75
CA GLY A 83 -4.68 24.11 12.28
C GLY A 83 -3.59 23.22 11.67
N TRP A 84 -2.82 22.50 12.48
CA TRP A 84 -1.72 21.64 12.03
C TRP A 84 -1.80 20.25 12.64
N LEU A 85 -1.57 19.24 11.80
CA LEU A 85 -1.22 17.89 12.19
C LEU A 85 0.30 17.74 12.08
N VAL A 86 0.92 17.22 13.14
CA VAL A 86 2.37 16.97 13.20
C VAL A 86 2.58 15.51 13.61
N LEU A 87 3.14 14.71 12.70
CA LEU A 87 3.58 13.34 12.97
C LEU A 87 5.09 13.34 13.20
N GLY A 88 5.58 12.54 14.16
CA GLY A 88 6.99 12.52 14.52
C GLY A 88 7.44 13.67 15.44
N ALA A 89 6.53 14.28 16.21
CA ALA A 89 6.83 15.37 17.15
C ALA A 89 7.79 14.98 18.30
N GLY A 90 8.06 13.68 18.47
CA GLY A 90 9.09 13.18 19.36
C GLY A 90 9.46 11.73 19.05
N GLY A 91 10.48 11.23 19.73
CA GLY A 91 10.97 9.86 19.53
C GLY A 91 12.26 9.60 20.30
N PHE A 92 12.75 8.36 20.20
CA PHE A 92 14.05 7.97 20.72
C PHE A 92 14.86 7.27 19.65
N ILE A 93 16.15 7.55 19.60
CA ILE A 93 17.07 6.89 18.67
C ILE A 93 18.36 6.51 19.37
N LYS A 94 18.72 5.23 19.29
CA LYS A 94 19.96 4.71 19.85
C LYS A 94 21.05 4.68 18.79
N LEU A 95 22.17 5.36 19.01
CA LEU A 95 23.25 5.49 18.03
C LEU A 95 24.62 5.14 18.64
N ASN A 96 25.44 4.40 17.89
CA ASN A 96 26.85 4.18 18.23
C ASN A 96 27.69 5.43 17.92
N PRO A 97 28.91 5.56 18.50
CA PRO A 97 29.81 6.67 18.18
C PRO A 97 30.07 6.80 16.67
N GLY A 98 29.87 8.00 16.14
CA GLY A 98 30.02 8.32 14.71
C GLY A 98 28.88 7.81 13.82
N GLU A 99 27.88 7.14 14.38
CA GLU A 99 26.73 6.67 13.62
C GLU A 99 25.75 7.81 13.31
N VAL A 100 25.22 7.77 12.09
CA VAL A 100 24.20 8.70 11.60
C VAL A 100 22.84 8.01 11.64
N GLY A 101 21.91 8.64 12.33
CA GLY A 101 20.50 8.27 12.39
C GLY A 101 19.61 9.28 11.67
N TYR A 102 18.37 8.86 11.44
CA TYR A 102 17.35 9.63 10.73
C TYR A 102 16.05 9.60 11.53
N HIS A 103 15.38 10.75 11.60
CA HIS A 103 14.06 10.89 12.22
C HIS A 103 13.14 11.67 11.28
N ALA A 104 11.97 11.12 10.98
CA ALA A 104 11.00 11.76 10.08
C ALA A 104 10.00 12.63 10.85
N VAL A 105 9.72 13.81 10.31
CA VAL A 105 8.66 14.69 10.79
C VAL A 105 7.75 15.04 9.61
N VAL A 106 6.46 14.72 9.71
CA VAL A 106 5.47 15.09 8.69
C VAL A 106 4.57 16.17 9.26
N VAL A 107 4.38 17.25 8.49
CA VAL A 107 3.47 18.33 8.83
C VAL A 107 2.38 18.46 7.77
N GLU A 108 1.15 18.61 8.22
CA GLU A 108 -0.05 18.70 7.38
C GLU A 108 -0.97 19.82 7.91
N PRO A 109 -1.37 20.78 7.07
CA PRO A 109 -2.38 21.77 7.44
C PRO A 109 -3.77 21.13 7.45
N THR A 110 -4.52 21.29 8.55
CA THR A 110 -5.84 20.66 8.73
C THR A 110 -7.00 21.51 8.21
N GLY A 111 -6.72 22.70 7.67
CA GLY A 111 -7.72 23.64 7.13
C GLY A 111 -8.58 24.37 8.19
N THR A 112 -8.33 24.14 9.49
CA THR A 112 -9.13 24.70 10.60
C THR A 112 -8.52 25.95 11.23
N GLY A 113 -7.28 26.33 10.88
CA GLY A 113 -6.55 27.44 11.48
C GLY A 113 -6.49 28.71 10.63
N SER A 114 -6.29 29.87 11.26
CA SER A 114 -6.01 31.14 10.59
C SER A 114 -4.53 31.40 10.34
N ASP A 115 -3.65 30.62 10.97
CA ASP A 115 -2.20 30.77 10.84
C ASP A 115 -1.64 29.87 9.73
N ASN A 116 -1.14 30.52 8.69
CA ASN A 116 -0.53 29.84 7.55
C ASN A 116 0.95 29.57 7.75
N ARG A 117 1.49 29.73 8.96
CA ARG A 117 2.89 29.46 9.26
C ARG A 117 3.04 28.61 10.51
N LEU A 118 3.81 27.54 10.38
CA LEU A 118 4.25 26.67 11.45
C LEU A 118 5.75 26.85 11.65
N MET A 119 6.18 26.98 12.89
CA MET A 119 7.59 26.90 13.27
C MET A 119 7.71 25.90 14.40
N LEU A 120 8.52 24.86 14.22
CA LEU A 120 8.77 23.84 15.22
C LEU A 120 10.25 23.88 15.59
N SER A 121 10.54 24.04 16.87
CA SER A 121 11.88 23.97 17.44
C SER A 121 12.08 22.60 18.06
N PHE A 122 12.97 21.81 17.48
CA PHE A 122 13.32 20.48 17.96
C PHE A 122 14.56 20.52 18.82
N THR A 123 14.50 19.88 19.98
CA THR A 123 15.65 19.55 20.81
C THR A 123 15.97 18.06 20.64
N VAL A 124 17.22 17.77 20.27
CA VAL A 124 17.79 16.43 20.31
C VAL A 124 18.78 16.37 21.46
N GLY A 125 18.49 15.56 22.47
CA GLY A 125 19.30 15.49 23.69
C GLY A 125 19.72 14.08 24.06
N SER A 126 20.90 13.95 24.67
CA SER A 126 21.38 12.69 25.23
C SER A 126 20.57 12.30 26.46
N THR A 127 20.20 11.02 26.54
CA THR A 127 19.59 10.44 27.75
C THR A 127 20.62 10.16 28.84
N SER A 128 21.90 10.02 28.48
CA SER A 128 23.00 9.72 29.40
C SER A 128 23.65 10.98 30.01
N ASP A 129 23.63 12.11 29.29
CA ASP A 129 24.06 13.43 29.76
C ASP A 129 23.04 14.52 29.38
N PRO A 130 22.20 14.97 30.33
CA PRO A 130 21.18 15.98 30.08
C PRO A 130 21.71 17.35 29.60
N ASN A 131 23.01 17.64 29.71
CA ASN A 131 23.60 18.89 29.22
C ASN A 131 23.98 18.83 27.73
N THR A 132 23.97 17.64 27.15
CA THR A 132 24.34 17.36 25.77
C THR A 132 23.06 17.44 24.92
N THR A 133 22.82 18.61 24.34
CA THR A 133 21.65 18.88 23.48
C THR A 133 22.05 19.66 22.23
N ALA A 134 21.39 19.36 21.11
CA ALA A 134 21.43 20.15 19.90
C ALA A 134 20.01 20.55 19.50
N GLU A 135 19.85 21.70 18.85
CA GLU A 135 18.56 22.24 18.47
C GLU A 135 18.49 22.48 16.97
N ILE A 136 17.30 22.33 16.40
CA ILE A 136 17.02 22.68 15.02
C ILE A 136 15.60 23.20 14.87
N ASP A 137 15.46 24.31 14.14
CA ASP A 137 14.16 24.84 13.76
C ASP A 137 13.80 24.37 12.36
N ILE A 138 12.55 23.92 12.20
CA ILE A 138 11.91 23.79 10.90
C ILE A 138 10.77 24.79 10.78
N THR A 139 10.57 25.33 9.59
CA THR A 139 9.50 26.29 9.31
C THR A 139 8.71 25.84 8.08
N THR A 140 7.40 25.83 8.21
CA THR A 140 6.48 25.51 7.11
C THR A 140 5.51 26.65 6.91
N GLU A 141 5.33 27.10 5.67
CA GLU A 141 4.31 28.08 5.30
C GLU A 141 3.26 27.42 4.40
N VAL A 142 2.02 27.89 4.45
CA VAL A 142 0.92 27.45 3.59
C VAL A 142 0.59 28.56 2.60
N LYS A 143 0.73 28.23 1.32
CA LYS A 143 0.24 29.06 0.22
C LYS A 143 -1.06 28.47 -0.31
N THR A 144 -2.19 29.13 -0.04
CA THR A 144 -3.49 28.78 -0.63
C THR A 144 -3.66 29.48 -1.97
N LEU A 145 -3.86 28.70 -3.04
CA LEU A 145 -4.12 29.23 -4.39
C LEU A 145 -5.61 29.48 -4.66
N GLY A 146 -6.50 28.88 -3.86
CA GLY A 146 -7.96 28.97 -3.98
C GLY A 146 -8.60 27.59 -4.00
N ASP A 147 -9.91 27.53 -4.22
CA ASP A 147 -10.62 26.26 -4.40
C ASP A 147 -10.15 25.60 -5.70
N PHE A 148 -9.83 24.29 -5.65
CA PHE A 148 -9.29 23.55 -6.79
C PHE A 148 -10.09 23.73 -8.09
N TYR A 149 -11.42 23.60 -8.03
CA TYR A 149 -12.30 23.74 -9.19
C TYR A 149 -12.47 25.19 -9.68
N SER A 150 -11.96 26.17 -8.95
CA SER A 150 -11.95 27.58 -9.35
C SER A 150 -10.64 28.02 -10.02
N LEU A 151 -9.61 27.17 -10.01
CA LEU A 151 -8.30 27.46 -10.59
C LEU A 151 -8.37 27.56 -12.14
N PRO A 152 -7.48 28.35 -12.79
CA PRO A 152 -7.57 28.64 -14.23
C PRO A 152 -7.48 27.40 -15.13
N ARG A 153 -8.58 27.03 -15.80
CA ARG A 153 -8.64 25.92 -16.76
C ARG A 153 -8.30 26.39 -18.18
N GLY A 154 -7.00 26.55 -18.45
CA GLY A 154 -6.48 27.06 -19.73
C GLY A 154 -6.26 26.00 -20.80
N SER A 155 -6.46 24.71 -20.48
CA SER A 155 -6.16 23.59 -21.37
C SER A 155 -7.26 22.53 -21.35
N THR A 156 -7.21 21.59 -22.28
CA THR A 156 -8.23 20.54 -22.42
C THR A 156 -7.60 19.22 -22.86
N VAL A 157 -8.01 18.12 -22.24
CA VAL A 157 -7.71 16.76 -22.73
C VAL A 157 -8.97 16.21 -23.36
N ARG A 158 -8.89 15.74 -24.61
CA ARG A 158 -10.03 15.18 -25.34
C ARG A 158 -9.62 13.95 -26.14
N GLY A 159 -10.58 13.17 -26.59
CA GLY A 159 -10.33 12.04 -27.47
C GLY A 159 -11.57 11.21 -27.70
N VAL A 160 -11.37 10.01 -28.24
CA VAL A 160 -12.43 9.02 -28.40
C VAL A 160 -12.02 7.72 -27.72
N VAL A 161 -12.94 7.10 -26.99
CA VAL A 161 -12.76 5.77 -26.43
C VAL A 161 -13.31 4.74 -27.41
N TYR A 162 -12.48 3.79 -27.79
CA TYR A 162 -12.77 2.73 -28.74
C TYR A 162 -12.69 1.36 -28.07
N ASP A 163 -13.47 0.43 -28.60
CA ASP A 163 -13.25 -1.00 -28.39
C ASP A 163 -11.98 -1.40 -29.15
N ASN A 164 -11.00 -1.99 -28.45
CA ASN A 164 -9.70 -2.30 -29.02
C ASN A 164 -9.79 -3.30 -30.19
N LEU A 165 -10.80 -4.16 -30.19
CA LEU A 165 -10.97 -5.15 -31.24
C LEU A 165 -11.72 -4.59 -32.43
N THR A 166 -12.97 -4.20 -32.21
CA THR A 166 -13.91 -3.78 -33.27
C THR A 166 -13.60 -2.37 -33.79
N LYS A 167 -12.81 -1.60 -33.04
CA LYS A 167 -12.53 -0.17 -33.25
C LYS A 167 -13.79 0.70 -33.29
N GLN A 168 -14.92 0.17 -32.79
CA GLN A 168 -16.15 0.92 -32.62
C GLN A 168 -16.04 1.85 -31.41
N PRO A 169 -16.63 3.04 -31.45
CA PRO A 169 -16.65 3.94 -30.30
C PRO A 169 -17.47 3.34 -29.15
N ILE A 170 -16.99 3.53 -27.92
CA ILE A 170 -17.65 3.06 -26.70
C ILE A 170 -18.39 4.24 -26.05
N PRO A 171 -19.74 4.23 -26.04
CA PRO A 171 -20.51 5.23 -25.34
C PRO A 171 -20.61 4.95 -23.84
N ASN A 172 -20.86 6.00 -23.05
CA ASN A 172 -21.01 5.94 -21.59
C ASN A 172 -19.77 5.41 -20.83
N ALA A 173 -18.59 5.43 -21.44
CA ALA A 173 -17.34 5.21 -20.73
C ALA A 173 -17.05 6.41 -19.83
N GLU A 174 -16.68 6.16 -18.58
CA GLU A 174 -16.23 7.16 -17.62
C GLU A 174 -14.72 7.40 -17.83
N VAL A 175 -14.35 8.63 -18.17
CA VAL A 175 -12.95 9.07 -18.28
C VAL A 175 -12.66 9.99 -17.12
N ARG A 176 -11.74 9.58 -16.24
CA ARG A 176 -11.25 10.39 -15.11
C ARG A 176 -9.84 10.87 -15.40
N LEU A 177 -9.61 12.15 -15.14
CA LEU A 177 -8.30 12.79 -15.26
C LEU A 177 -7.89 13.30 -13.88
N TYR A 178 -7.04 12.54 -13.22
CA TYR A 178 -6.44 12.93 -11.96
C TYR A 178 -5.30 13.90 -12.22
N LEU A 179 -5.23 14.92 -11.37
CA LEU A 179 -4.13 15.86 -11.36
C LEU A 179 -3.01 15.35 -10.44
N TRP A 180 -1.91 16.06 -10.51
CA TRP A 180 -0.61 15.82 -9.90
C TRP A 180 -0.57 15.16 -8.51
N ASN A 181 -1.56 15.36 -7.63
CA ASN A 181 -1.60 14.79 -6.28
C ASN A 181 -2.84 13.91 -5.99
N THR A 182 -3.54 13.46 -7.03
CA THR A 182 -4.71 12.55 -7.16
C THR A 182 -5.88 12.66 -6.18
N ASN A 183 -5.80 13.53 -5.19
CA ASN A 183 -6.93 13.94 -4.36
C ASN A 183 -7.97 14.67 -5.20
N TRP A 184 -7.55 15.21 -6.35
CA TRP A 184 -8.38 15.97 -7.25
C TRP A 184 -8.35 15.38 -8.65
N TRP A 185 -9.53 15.36 -9.26
CA TRP A 185 -9.75 14.86 -10.59
C TRP A 185 -10.91 15.59 -11.23
N ASP A 186 -10.90 15.61 -12.55
CA ASP A 186 -12.03 16.00 -13.38
C ASP A 186 -12.46 14.77 -14.19
N GLN A 187 -13.70 14.79 -14.70
CA GLN A 187 -14.23 13.65 -15.45
C GLN A 187 -15.10 14.06 -16.61
N ALA A 188 -15.23 13.14 -17.57
CA ALA A 188 -16.23 13.16 -18.62
C ALA A 188 -16.83 11.77 -18.81
N THR A 189 -18.05 11.73 -19.32
CA THR A 189 -18.66 10.49 -19.81
C THR A 189 -18.70 10.57 -21.33
N THR A 190 -18.28 9.51 -22.03
CA THR A 190 -18.26 9.52 -23.49
C THR A 190 -19.65 9.62 -24.09
N GLY A 191 -19.75 10.38 -25.18
CA GLY A 191 -20.95 10.50 -25.99
C GLY A 191 -21.29 9.22 -26.75
N VAL A 192 -22.38 9.24 -27.53
CA VAL A 192 -22.79 8.13 -28.41
C VAL A 192 -21.72 7.75 -29.45
N ASP A 193 -20.80 8.66 -29.68
CA ASP A 193 -19.68 8.59 -30.60
C ASP A 193 -18.36 8.25 -29.91
N GLY A 194 -18.39 7.92 -28.62
CA GLY A 194 -17.21 7.60 -27.82
C GLY A 194 -16.35 8.82 -27.44
N GLY A 195 -16.73 10.03 -27.87
CA GLY A 195 -15.96 11.24 -27.65
C GLY A 195 -16.03 11.74 -26.21
N TYR A 196 -14.91 12.24 -25.68
CA TYR A 196 -14.84 12.90 -24.38
C TYR A 196 -14.01 14.20 -24.44
N GLU A 197 -14.28 15.12 -23.52
CA GLU A 197 -13.54 16.38 -23.35
C GLU A 197 -13.51 16.78 -21.87
N ILE A 198 -12.30 17.02 -21.33
CA ILE A 198 -12.07 17.38 -19.92
C ILE A 198 -11.21 18.65 -19.85
N PRO A 199 -11.76 19.79 -19.40
CA PRO A 199 -10.98 20.99 -19.11
C PRO A 199 -9.97 20.76 -17.96
N THR A 200 -8.73 21.17 -18.14
CA THR A 200 -7.65 20.98 -17.16
C THR A 200 -6.77 22.22 -17.00
N LEU A 201 -5.91 22.20 -15.98
CA LEU A 201 -4.86 23.18 -15.77
C LEU A 201 -3.77 23.02 -16.86
N SER A 202 -3.18 24.12 -17.31
CA SER A 202 -2.10 24.04 -18.30
C SER A 202 -0.77 23.63 -17.68
N HIS A 203 0.12 23.09 -18.51
CA HIS A 203 1.47 22.72 -18.10
C HIS A 203 2.23 23.91 -17.54
N GLU A 204 2.14 25.08 -18.18
CA GLU A 204 2.83 26.30 -17.73
C GLU A 204 2.37 26.71 -16.32
N TYR A 205 1.06 26.69 -16.06
CA TYR A 205 0.53 27.03 -14.73
C TYR A 205 1.01 26.05 -13.65
N LEU A 206 1.03 24.75 -13.96
CA LEU A 206 1.49 23.72 -13.02
C LEU A 206 3.01 23.74 -12.81
N LEU A 207 3.78 23.99 -13.87
CA LEU A 207 5.23 24.17 -13.79
C LEU A 207 5.59 25.41 -12.97
N GLU A 208 4.87 26.52 -13.14
CA GLU A 208 5.08 27.72 -12.33
C GLU A 208 4.92 27.40 -10.84
N ILE A 209 3.91 26.61 -10.48
CA ILE A 209 3.71 26.16 -9.09
C ILE A 209 4.88 25.26 -8.65
N TRP A 210 5.23 24.26 -9.45
CA TRP A 210 6.29 23.30 -9.13
C TRP A 210 7.65 23.97 -8.93
N GLU A 211 8.06 24.82 -9.87
CA GLU A 211 9.36 25.47 -9.85
C GLU A 211 9.45 26.54 -8.75
N ASN A 212 8.38 27.33 -8.53
CA ASN A 212 8.42 28.40 -7.54
C ASN A 212 8.35 27.88 -6.10
N TYR A 213 7.67 26.76 -5.88
CA TYR A 213 7.42 26.25 -4.53
C TYR A 213 8.17 24.95 -4.21
N ARG A 214 8.84 24.32 -5.18
CA ARG A 214 9.64 23.10 -5.00
C ARG A 214 8.85 21.92 -4.40
N THR A 215 7.57 21.84 -4.72
CA THR A 215 6.69 20.69 -4.42
C THR A 215 7.30 19.37 -4.94
N ARG A 216 6.97 18.24 -4.30
CA ARG A 216 7.73 16.98 -4.35
C ARG A 216 8.03 16.35 -5.73
N SER A 217 7.15 16.48 -6.71
CA SER A 217 7.30 15.81 -8.01
C SER A 217 7.00 16.78 -9.14
N PRO A 218 7.53 16.64 -10.37
CA PRO A 218 7.05 17.43 -11.49
C PRO A 218 5.54 17.18 -11.73
N PRO A 219 4.81 18.18 -12.27
CA PRO A 219 3.39 18.03 -12.50
C PRO A 219 3.12 17.01 -13.60
N SER A 220 2.22 16.08 -13.30
CA SER A 220 1.73 15.07 -14.22
C SER A 220 0.21 14.96 -14.13
N LEU A 221 -0.39 14.45 -15.21
CA LEU A 221 -1.77 13.98 -15.21
C LEU A 221 -1.76 12.45 -15.22
N TYR A 222 -2.81 11.89 -14.62
CA TYR A 222 -3.08 10.46 -14.68
C TYR A 222 -4.49 10.28 -15.21
N MET A 223 -4.68 9.31 -16.08
CA MET A 223 -5.96 9.03 -16.71
C MET A 223 -6.42 7.62 -16.36
N GLU A 224 -7.69 7.50 -15.97
CA GLU A 224 -8.39 6.24 -15.82
C GLU A 224 -9.60 6.24 -16.74
N VAL A 225 -9.84 5.14 -17.46
CA VAL A 225 -11.06 4.96 -18.25
C VAL A 225 -11.74 3.66 -17.88
N HIS A 226 -13.03 3.76 -17.56
CA HIS A 226 -13.87 2.64 -17.19
C HIS A 226 -15.08 2.56 -18.12
N ALA A 227 -15.37 1.37 -18.61
CA ALA A 227 -16.59 1.09 -19.35
C ALA A 227 -17.12 -0.28 -18.97
N GLU A 228 -18.45 -0.42 -18.92
CA GLU A 228 -19.10 -1.69 -18.63
C GLU A 228 -18.69 -2.75 -19.68
N GLY A 229 -18.23 -3.91 -19.21
CA GLY A 229 -17.75 -4.99 -20.08
C GLY A 229 -16.29 -4.87 -20.53
N TYR A 230 -15.55 -3.82 -20.14
CA TYR A 230 -14.16 -3.60 -20.51
C TYR A 230 -13.20 -3.62 -19.31
N ARG A 231 -11.94 -3.96 -19.58
CA ARG A 231 -10.82 -3.75 -18.66
C ARG A 231 -10.63 -2.24 -18.46
N SER A 232 -10.32 -1.85 -17.23
CA SER A 232 -10.01 -0.45 -16.93
C SER A 232 -8.71 -0.07 -17.64
N TYR A 233 -8.71 1.04 -18.36
CA TYR A 233 -7.49 1.61 -18.94
C TYR A 233 -6.87 2.60 -17.95
N TYR A 234 -5.54 2.61 -17.91
CA TYR A 234 -4.77 3.53 -17.11
C TYR A 234 -3.57 4.06 -17.90
N GLU A 235 -3.31 5.36 -17.78
CA GLU A 235 -2.11 6.01 -18.33
C GLU A 235 -1.60 7.02 -17.30
N ASN A 236 -0.30 6.95 -16.98
CA ASN A 236 0.38 7.85 -16.06
C ASN A 236 1.37 8.77 -16.79
N GLU A 237 1.89 9.75 -16.05
CA GLU A 237 2.91 10.68 -16.55
C GLU A 237 2.50 11.41 -17.84
N ILE A 238 1.20 11.64 -18.00
CA ILE A 238 0.69 12.44 -19.11
C ILE A 238 1.12 13.88 -18.83
N GLU A 239 2.00 14.41 -19.68
CA GLU A 239 2.35 15.82 -19.63
C GLU A 239 1.08 16.65 -19.80
N PRO A 240 0.77 17.58 -18.87
CA PRO A 240 -0.32 18.51 -19.06
C PRO A 240 -0.16 19.28 -20.40
N PRO A 241 -1.23 19.78 -21.01
CA PRO A 241 -1.12 20.46 -22.30
C PRO A 241 -0.38 21.80 -22.14
N GLU A 242 0.57 22.13 -23.03
CA GLU A 242 1.35 23.39 -23.06
C GLU A 242 0.52 24.61 -23.56
N ASP A 243 -0.75 24.72 -23.13
CA ASP A 243 -1.82 25.61 -23.62
C ASP A 243 -2.49 25.17 -24.92
N GLY A 244 -3.71 24.66 -24.77
CA GLY A 244 -4.58 24.30 -25.89
C GLY A 244 -5.26 22.96 -25.64
N ILE A 245 -5.02 22.00 -26.53
CA ILE A 245 -5.73 20.73 -26.56
C ILE A 245 -4.72 19.58 -26.67
N LEU A 246 -4.79 18.65 -25.73
CA LEU A 246 -4.16 17.33 -25.85
C LEU A 246 -5.20 16.34 -26.36
N THR A 247 -4.95 15.73 -27.52
CA THR A 247 -5.79 14.65 -28.06
C THR A 247 -5.22 13.29 -27.66
N ARG A 248 -6.04 12.44 -27.03
CA ARG A 248 -5.70 11.10 -26.54
C ARG A 248 -6.82 10.12 -26.86
N ASP A 249 -6.65 9.31 -27.89
CA ASP A 249 -7.58 8.22 -28.18
C ASP A 249 -7.22 6.97 -27.38
N ILE A 250 -8.24 6.25 -26.90
CA ILE A 250 -8.09 5.16 -25.94
C ILE A 250 -8.74 3.92 -26.52
N TYR A 251 -8.08 2.77 -26.38
CA TYR A 251 -8.56 1.50 -26.91
C TYR A 251 -8.72 0.52 -25.74
N LEU A 252 -9.96 0.26 -25.34
CA LEU A 252 -10.26 -0.63 -24.22
C LEU A 252 -10.34 -2.09 -24.67
N GLU A 253 -9.65 -2.95 -23.94
CA GLU A 253 -9.81 -4.40 -24.05
C GLU A 253 -11.08 -4.86 -23.33
N ARG A 254 -11.75 -5.89 -23.83
CA ARG A 254 -12.92 -6.46 -23.15
C ARG A 254 -12.48 -7.26 -21.92
N LYS A 255 -13.38 -7.41 -20.93
CA LYS A 255 -13.10 -8.27 -19.77
C LYS A 255 -13.10 -9.72 -20.22
N ASP A 256 -11.98 -10.41 -20.05
CA ASP A 256 -11.83 -11.79 -20.50
C ASP A 256 -12.25 -12.84 -19.47
N ARG A 257 -12.66 -12.42 -18.27
CA ARG A 257 -13.07 -13.32 -17.18
C ARG A 257 -14.22 -12.75 -16.38
N THR A 258 -15.29 -13.53 -16.22
CA THR A 258 -16.30 -13.26 -15.22
C THR A 258 -16.02 -14.10 -13.98
N ALA A 259 -15.86 -13.45 -12.82
CA ALA A 259 -15.80 -14.14 -11.54
C ALA A 259 -17.16 -14.02 -10.84
N SER A 260 -17.60 -15.11 -10.21
CA SER A 260 -18.87 -15.14 -9.50
C SER A 260 -18.68 -15.72 -8.11
N TYR A 261 -19.17 -14.99 -7.10
CA TYR A 261 -19.10 -15.42 -5.71
C TYR A 261 -20.47 -15.36 -5.06
N GLN A 262 -20.68 -16.24 -4.10
CA GLN A 262 -21.85 -16.27 -3.25
C GLN A 262 -21.41 -16.24 -1.78
N LEU A 263 -22.19 -15.54 -0.95
CA LEU A 263 -21.99 -15.57 0.49
C LEU A 263 -22.20 -17.01 0.99
N SER A 264 -21.12 -17.62 1.48
CA SER A 264 -21.14 -18.98 2.03
C SER A 264 -21.71 -18.97 3.45
N TRP A 265 -21.16 -18.11 4.30
CA TRP A 265 -21.64 -17.88 5.66
C TRP A 265 -21.19 -16.53 6.19
N LYS A 266 -21.85 -16.08 7.27
CA LYS A 266 -21.45 -14.90 8.04
C LYS A 266 -21.70 -15.09 9.53
N ASN A 267 -20.88 -14.43 10.34
CA ASN A 267 -21.04 -14.38 11.80
C ASN A 267 -20.92 -12.94 12.28
N SER A 268 -21.74 -12.55 13.26
CA SER A 268 -21.61 -11.25 13.94
C SER A 268 -20.71 -11.40 15.16
N LEU A 269 -19.82 -10.42 15.38
CA LEU A 269 -18.91 -10.39 16.52
C LEU A 269 -19.21 -9.26 17.51
N GLY A 270 -20.19 -8.39 17.20
CA GLY A 270 -20.62 -7.27 18.04
C GLY A 270 -19.67 -6.07 18.07
N PHE A 271 -18.46 -6.22 17.52
CA PHE A 271 -17.46 -5.17 17.28
C PHE A 271 -16.75 -5.43 15.95
N GLY A 272 -16.13 -4.37 15.42
CA GLY A 272 -15.43 -4.42 14.15
C GLY A 272 -14.30 -5.45 14.15
N VAL A 273 -14.08 -6.08 13.01
CA VAL A 273 -13.03 -7.08 12.84
C VAL A 273 -11.71 -6.39 12.46
N TRP A 274 -10.68 -6.51 13.31
CA TRP A 274 -9.36 -5.94 13.02
C TRP A 274 -8.56 -6.80 12.03
N LYS A 275 -8.47 -8.10 12.30
CA LYS A 275 -7.75 -9.09 11.49
C LYS A 275 -8.50 -10.44 11.57
N ALA A 276 -8.47 -11.22 10.49
CA ALA A 276 -9.08 -12.55 10.46
C ALA A 276 -8.22 -13.62 9.74
N PRO A 277 -7.01 -13.92 10.24
CA PRO A 277 -6.08 -14.83 9.57
C PRO A 277 -6.61 -16.27 9.49
N THR A 278 -6.12 -16.98 8.47
CA THR A 278 -6.55 -18.35 8.15
C THR A 278 -5.39 -19.33 8.29
N SER A 279 -5.70 -20.55 8.72
CA SER A 279 -4.83 -21.71 8.47
C SER A 279 -4.55 -21.87 6.97
N GLU A 280 -3.48 -22.56 6.61
CA GLU A 280 -3.02 -22.67 5.21
C GLU A 280 -4.09 -23.30 4.29
N ASN A 281 -4.82 -24.29 4.80
CA ASN A 281 -5.89 -24.98 4.06
C ASN A 281 -7.27 -24.33 4.21
N TRP A 282 -7.39 -23.19 4.91
CA TRP A 282 -8.66 -22.54 5.22
C TRP A 282 -9.63 -23.36 6.07
N ASP A 283 -9.17 -24.44 6.70
CA ASP A 283 -9.98 -25.29 7.60
C ASP A 283 -10.36 -24.56 8.89
N TYR A 284 -9.56 -23.57 9.28
CA TYR A 284 -9.71 -22.77 10.49
C TYR A 284 -9.41 -21.30 10.22
N ILE A 285 -10.20 -20.44 10.88
CA ILE A 285 -10.15 -18.98 10.74
C ILE A 285 -10.15 -18.39 12.15
N ALA A 286 -9.08 -17.68 12.50
CA ALA A 286 -9.03 -16.88 13.71
C ALA A 286 -9.54 -15.46 13.39
N ALA A 287 -10.10 -14.76 14.38
CA ALA A 287 -10.50 -13.36 14.22
C ALA A 287 -10.31 -12.57 15.51
N SER A 288 -9.94 -11.30 15.37
CA SER A 288 -9.86 -10.35 16.48
C SER A 288 -10.85 -9.21 16.30
N THR A 289 -11.32 -8.67 17.42
CA THR A 289 -12.23 -7.52 17.42
C THR A 289 -11.64 -6.27 18.06
N GLY A 290 -12.13 -5.11 17.60
CA GLY A 290 -11.99 -3.83 18.28
C GLY A 290 -12.63 -2.69 17.48
N GLU A 291 -12.37 -1.46 17.91
CA GLU A 291 -13.10 -0.29 17.42
C GLU A 291 -12.18 0.93 17.34
N HIS A 292 -12.36 1.75 16.30
CA HIS A 292 -11.68 3.04 16.16
C HIS A 292 -12.24 4.08 17.13
N ASP A 293 -13.56 4.07 17.32
CA ASP A 293 -14.24 4.94 18.28
C ASP A 293 -14.31 4.22 19.64
N PRO A 294 -13.82 4.83 20.73
CA PRO A 294 -13.91 4.20 22.03
C PRO A 294 -15.39 4.13 22.45
N PRO A 295 -15.84 3.00 23.00
CA PRO A 295 -17.21 2.86 23.47
C PRO A 295 -17.52 3.91 24.54
N ALA A 296 -18.81 4.26 24.66
CA ALA A 296 -19.22 5.24 25.65
C ALA A 296 -18.76 4.80 27.06
N PRO A 297 -18.41 5.73 27.99
CA PRO A 297 -17.76 5.39 29.26
C PRO A 297 -18.47 4.38 30.18
N ASN A 298 -19.70 3.98 29.88
CA ASN A 298 -20.52 3.04 30.65
C ASN A 298 -21.00 1.83 29.82
N GLU A 299 -20.52 1.68 28.59
CA GLU A 299 -20.83 0.55 27.75
C GLU A 299 -19.92 -0.61 28.10
N VAL A 300 -20.52 -1.75 28.44
CA VAL A 300 -19.76 -2.97 28.72
C VAL A 300 -19.45 -3.62 27.38
N VAL A 301 -18.24 -3.39 26.92
CA VAL A 301 -17.70 -3.96 25.68
C VAL A 301 -16.90 -5.21 26.00
N THR A 302 -17.11 -6.25 25.21
CA THR A 302 -16.32 -7.49 25.25
C THR A 302 -15.59 -7.62 23.92
N TYR A 303 -14.28 -7.33 23.97
CA TYR A 303 -13.38 -7.65 22.88
C TYR A 303 -12.97 -9.11 22.97
N GLY A 304 -12.36 -9.67 21.93
CA GLY A 304 -11.81 -11.00 22.06
C GLY A 304 -11.11 -11.55 20.83
N ALA A 305 -10.57 -12.75 21.04
CA ALA A 305 -10.10 -13.63 19.99
C ALA A 305 -11.13 -14.74 19.75
N TYR A 306 -11.40 -15.01 18.49
CA TYR A 306 -12.41 -15.97 18.04
C TYR A 306 -11.75 -17.01 17.15
N LEU A 307 -12.27 -18.24 17.19
CA LEU A 307 -11.89 -19.29 16.25
C LEU A 307 -13.11 -19.94 15.64
N TYR A 308 -13.11 -20.05 14.32
CA TYR A 308 -14.12 -20.71 13.52
C TYR A 308 -13.49 -21.86 12.72
N ASP A 309 -14.29 -22.88 12.40
CA ASP A 309 -13.96 -23.79 11.31
C ASP A 309 -14.27 -23.14 9.93
N GLY A 310 -13.81 -23.77 8.84
CA GLY A 310 -14.02 -23.27 7.48
C GLY A 310 -15.49 -23.18 7.05
N ASN A 311 -16.42 -23.79 7.79
CA ASN A 311 -17.86 -23.71 7.57
C ASN A 311 -18.53 -22.59 8.39
N GLY A 312 -17.75 -21.81 9.15
CA GLY A 312 -18.25 -20.72 9.97
C GLY A 312 -18.78 -21.17 11.33
N THR A 313 -18.55 -22.41 11.74
CA THR A 313 -18.91 -22.88 13.09
C THR A 313 -17.92 -22.31 14.10
N LYS A 314 -18.39 -21.51 15.05
CA LYS A 314 -17.57 -21.02 16.15
C LYS A 314 -17.11 -22.19 17.02
N LEU A 315 -15.80 -22.40 17.11
CA LEU A 315 -15.17 -23.42 17.95
C LEU A 315 -14.98 -22.89 19.38
N TRP A 316 -14.55 -21.64 19.51
CA TRP A 316 -14.49 -20.91 20.77
C TRP A 316 -14.42 -19.40 20.55
N ASP A 317 -14.75 -18.66 21.60
CA ASP A 317 -14.57 -17.24 21.79
C ASP A 317 -13.87 -17.00 23.14
N LYS A 318 -12.81 -16.20 23.10
CA LYS A 318 -12.00 -15.84 24.27
C LYS A 318 -12.09 -14.34 24.44
N GLU A 319 -12.87 -13.92 25.42
CA GLU A 319 -13.03 -12.53 25.76
C GLU A 319 -11.75 -11.98 26.40
N THR A 320 -11.39 -10.75 26.01
CA THR A 320 -10.30 -9.96 26.58
C THR A 320 -10.86 -8.69 27.20
N THR A 321 -10.17 -8.12 28.20
CA THR A 321 -10.61 -6.88 28.84
C THR A 321 -10.22 -5.62 28.05
N ALA A 322 -9.49 -5.79 26.95
CA ALA A 322 -9.04 -4.73 26.04
C ALA A 322 -9.06 -5.25 24.59
N GLN A 323 -8.86 -4.35 23.61
CA GLN A 323 -8.87 -4.71 22.19
C GLN A 323 -7.79 -5.73 21.87
N VAL A 324 -8.03 -6.56 20.84
CA VAL A 324 -7.03 -7.51 20.33
C VAL A 324 -6.49 -6.98 19.00
N TRP A 325 -5.27 -6.43 19.01
CA TRP A 325 -4.67 -5.84 17.81
C TRP A 325 -3.81 -6.83 17.04
N GLY A 326 -3.03 -7.66 17.74
CA GLY A 326 -2.28 -8.76 17.14
C GLY A 326 -3.09 -10.04 17.18
N ILE A 327 -3.21 -10.75 16.06
CA ILE A 327 -3.73 -12.12 16.02
C ILE A 327 -3.12 -12.88 14.86
N ASP A 328 -2.76 -14.14 15.10
CA ASP A 328 -2.31 -15.06 14.06
C ASP A 328 -2.72 -16.51 14.37
N ILE A 329 -2.75 -17.36 13.34
CA ILE A 329 -3.05 -18.78 13.44
C ILE A 329 -1.94 -19.59 12.76
N SER A 330 -1.45 -20.62 13.43
CA SER A 330 -0.41 -21.50 12.85
C SER A 330 -0.91 -22.13 11.55
N LYS A 331 0.00 -22.43 10.61
CA LYS A 331 -0.37 -22.95 9.28
C LYS A 331 -1.22 -24.22 9.34
N ASP A 332 -0.93 -25.11 10.29
CA ASP A 332 -1.68 -26.35 10.56
C ASP A 332 -3.02 -26.13 11.31
N GLY A 333 -3.32 -24.87 11.66
CA GLY A 333 -4.50 -24.43 12.38
C GLY A 333 -4.56 -24.90 13.83
N ARG A 334 -3.46 -25.41 14.40
CA ARG A 334 -3.45 -25.97 15.76
C ARG A 334 -3.42 -24.88 16.84
N TYR A 335 -2.70 -23.79 16.59
CA TYR A 335 -2.48 -22.76 17.59
C TYR A 335 -2.96 -21.39 17.10
N VAL A 336 -3.50 -20.58 18.02
CA VAL A 336 -3.86 -19.18 17.78
C VAL A 336 -3.13 -18.32 18.80
N ALA A 337 -2.45 -17.28 18.34
CA ALA A 337 -1.84 -16.27 19.19
C ALA A 337 -2.68 -15.00 19.14
N ALA A 338 -2.78 -14.28 20.27
CA ALA A 338 -3.48 -13.01 20.34
C ALA A 338 -2.77 -12.03 21.27
N GLY A 339 -2.60 -10.78 20.83
CA GLY A 339 -2.00 -9.69 21.58
C GLY A 339 -3.06 -8.65 21.95
N SER A 340 -3.17 -8.32 23.24
CA SER A 340 -4.15 -7.35 23.74
C SER A 340 -3.54 -5.97 23.97
N SER A 341 -4.35 -4.93 23.79
CA SER A 341 -4.00 -3.54 24.10
C SER A 341 -4.10 -3.24 25.60
N ASN A 342 -3.77 -2.00 25.98
CA ASN A 342 -4.01 -1.48 27.31
C ASN A 342 -5.53 -1.45 27.59
N PRO A 343 -5.99 -1.78 28.81
CA PRO A 343 -5.20 -2.13 30.01
C PRO A 343 -4.96 -3.64 30.22
N ASP A 344 -5.22 -4.51 29.23
CA ASP A 344 -5.01 -5.96 29.40
C ASP A 344 -3.54 -6.36 29.22
N ASP A 345 -2.82 -5.75 28.27
CA ASP A 345 -1.35 -5.82 28.11
C ASP A 345 -0.76 -7.26 28.18
N LYS A 346 -1.38 -8.21 27.49
CA LYS A 346 -1.03 -9.64 27.48
C LYS A 346 -0.84 -10.21 26.09
N LEU A 347 0.00 -11.24 26.05
CA LEU A 347 0.10 -12.20 24.96
C LEU A 347 -0.58 -13.50 25.37
N TYR A 348 -1.51 -13.96 24.53
CA TYR A 348 -2.21 -15.23 24.68
C TYR A 348 -1.78 -16.21 23.61
N LEU A 349 -1.60 -17.47 24.02
CA LEU A 349 -1.42 -18.60 23.10
C LEU A 349 -2.47 -19.67 23.42
N TYR A 350 -3.28 -20.01 22.42
CA TYR A 350 -4.39 -20.94 22.52
C TYR A 350 -4.12 -22.18 21.67
N ASP A 351 -4.31 -23.37 22.24
CA ASP A 351 -4.48 -24.60 21.48
C ASP A 351 -5.93 -24.70 21.00
N ARG A 352 -6.14 -25.07 19.73
CA ARG A 352 -7.46 -25.14 19.09
C ARG A 352 -8.45 -26.00 19.86
N ILE A 353 -7.99 -27.09 20.49
CA ILE A 353 -8.85 -28.10 21.13
C ILE A 353 -9.09 -27.75 22.60
N THR A 354 -8.04 -27.41 23.35
CA THR A 354 -8.19 -27.08 24.78
C THR A 354 -8.67 -25.65 25.02
N GLY A 355 -8.44 -24.76 24.05
CA GLY A 355 -8.77 -23.34 24.12
C GLY A 355 -7.86 -22.53 25.06
N SER A 356 -6.71 -23.07 25.47
CA SER A 356 -5.68 -22.36 26.24
C SER A 356 -4.39 -23.18 26.31
N LEU A 357 -3.26 -22.52 26.06
CA LEU A 357 -1.92 -23.09 26.23
C LEU A 357 -1.07 -22.22 27.17
N MET A 358 -1.04 -20.91 26.94
CA MET A 358 -0.20 -19.98 27.70
C MET A 358 -0.78 -18.55 27.72
N THR A 359 -0.42 -17.80 28.77
CA THR A 359 -0.63 -16.35 28.88
C THR A 359 0.63 -15.72 29.46
N HIS A 360 1.17 -14.71 28.79
CA HIS A 360 2.30 -13.90 29.23
C HIS A 360 1.87 -12.47 29.47
N GLU A 361 2.34 -11.89 30.58
CA GLU A 361 2.28 -10.45 30.78
C GLU A 361 3.29 -9.81 29.82
N ALA A 362 2.90 -8.75 29.12
CA ALA A 362 3.79 -8.08 28.17
C ALA A 362 4.42 -6.80 28.74
N GLY A 363 3.81 -6.22 29.77
CA GLY A 363 4.21 -4.92 30.32
C GLY A 363 3.94 -3.75 29.37
N GLY A 364 3.11 -3.95 28.34
CA GLY A 364 2.66 -2.97 27.36
C GLY A 364 1.77 -3.60 26.28
N GLU A 365 1.29 -2.77 25.37
CA GLU A 365 0.31 -3.17 24.34
C GLU A 365 0.93 -4.12 23.31
N VAL A 366 0.45 -5.37 23.24
CA VAL A 366 0.94 -6.35 22.25
C VAL A 366 0.25 -6.09 20.92
N ARG A 367 0.93 -5.36 20.03
CA ARG A 367 0.34 -4.91 18.75
C ARG A 367 0.42 -5.96 17.66
N GLU A 368 1.45 -6.81 17.67
CA GLU A 368 1.70 -7.80 16.63
C GLU A 368 2.16 -9.14 17.22
N VAL A 369 1.70 -10.22 16.58
CA VAL A 369 2.08 -11.61 16.87
C VAL A 369 2.16 -12.36 15.54
N GLU A 370 3.13 -13.26 15.40
CA GLU A 370 3.30 -14.04 14.16
C GLU A 370 3.92 -15.41 14.45
N PHE A 371 3.33 -16.47 13.90
CA PHE A 371 3.94 -17.80 13.92
C PHE A 371 4.99 -17.95 12.82
N SER A 372 6.09 -18.64 13.16
CA SER A 372 7.04 -19.09 12.15
C SER A 372 6.40 -20.07 11.16
N HIS A 373 6.95 -20.16 9.95
CA HIS A 373 6.38 -20.99 8.89
C HIS A 373 6.37 -22.48 9.25
N ASN A 374 7.35 -22.94 10.02
CA ASN A 374 7.42 -24.30 10.56
C ASN A 374 6.54 -24.54 11.80
N GLY A 375 5.88 -23.50 12.33
CA GLY A 375 4.99 -23.55 13.50
C GLY A 375 5.68 -23.75 14.84
N ARG A 376 7.01 -23.74 14.90
CA ARG A 376 7.78 -23.95 16.13
C ARG A 376 7.92 -22.70 16.98
N TYR A 377 7.99 -21.53 16.35
CA TYR A 377 8.24 -20.27 17.02
C TYR A 377 7.06 -19.31 16.90
N LEU A 378 6.91 -18.45 17.90
CA LEU A 378 5.98 -17.32 17.90
C LEU A 378 6.79 -16.07 18.22
N ALA A 379 6.75 -15.08 17.33
CA ALA A 379 7.29 -13.75 17.61
C ALA A 379 6.16 -12.83 18.09
N ALA A 380 6.44 -12.00 19.09
CA ALA A 380 5.47 -11.04 19.63
C ALA A 380 6.19 -9.89 20.36
N GLY A 381 5.56 -8.72 20.46
CA GLY A 381 6.10 -7.61 21.24
C GLY A 381 5.04 -6.62 21.71
N PRO A 382 5.19 -6.00 22.90
CA PRO A 382 6.30 -6.15 23.86
C PRO A 382 6.24 -7.42 24.71
N VAL A 383 7.31 -7.67 25.47
CA VAL A 383 7.43 -8.77 26.44
C VAL A 383 7.84 -8.23 27.82
N GLU A 384 7.41 -8.91 28.90
CA GLU A 384 7.64 -8.46 30.27
C GLU A 384 9.13 -8.14 30.54
N GLY A 385 9.39 -6.98 31.15
CA GLY A 385 10.73 -6.55 31.52
C GLY A 385 11.58 -5.99 30.37
N GLY A 386 11.08 -6.02 29.12
CA GLY A 386 11.72 -5.44 27.94
C GLY A 386 11.33 -3.99 27.62
N GLY A 387 10.35 -3.43 28.34
CA GLY A 387 9.76 -2.12 28.02
C GLY A 387 8.86 -2.17 26.78
N ALA A 388 8.20 -1.05 26.47
CA ALA A 388 7.19 -0.98 25.40
C ALA A 388 7.72 -1.32 23.99
N GLY A 389 9.04 -1.24 23.77
CA GLY A 389 9.67 -1.47 22.47
C GLY A 389 10.36 -2.82 22.26
N SER A 390 10.13 -3.77 23.16
CA SER A 390 10.73 -5.10 23.04
C SER A 390 10.01 -5.99 22.04
N VAL A 391 10.73 -6.96 21.47
CA VAL A 391 10.18 -8.11 20.75
C VAL A 391 10.80 -9.37 21.35
N GLY A 392 10.00 -10.43 21.47
CA GLY A 392 10.43 -11.72 21.97
C GLY A 392 10.07 -12.84 21.01
N LEU A 393 10.86 -13.90 21.05
CA LEU A 393 10.60 -15.16 20.37
C LEU A 393 10.31 -16.25 21.39
N PHE A 394 9.23 -16.97 21.19
CA PHE A 394 8.75 -18.02 22.08
C PHE A 394 8.81 -19.38 21.38
N ASP A 395 9.12 -20.44 22.12
CA ASP A 395 8.83 -21.80 21.67
C ASP A 395 7.33 -22.07 21.85
N VAL A 396 6.66 -22.46 20.77
CA VAL A 396 5.19 -22.59 20.74
C VAL A 396 4.70 -23.74 21.62
N ASP A 397 5.45 -24.85 21.67
CA ASP A 397 5.02 -26.04 22.41
C ASP A 397 5.21 -25.88 23.92
N THR A 398 6.29 -25.21 24.36
CA THR A 398 6.56 -24.99 25.79
C THR A 398 6.00 -23.66 26.30
N GLY A 399 5.79 -22.68 25.42
CA GLY A 399 5.47 -21.30 25.77
C GLY A 399 6.66 -20.53 26.37
N GLU A 400 7.88 -21.07 26.35
CA GLU A 400 9.04 -20.41 26.93
C GLU A 400 9.56 -19.28 26.03
N LEU A 401 9.88 -18.13 26.64
CA LEU A 401 10.62 -17.05 25.99
C LEU A 401 12.06 -17.52 25.72
N LEU A 402 12.45 -17.61 24.45
CA LEU A 402 13.78 -18.05 24.03
C LEU A 402 14.78 -16.91 24.10
N TRP A 403 14.41 -15.76 23.55
CA TRP A 403 15.20 -14.54 23.58
C TRP A 403 14.29 -13.31 23.43
N GLN A 404 14.83 -12.15 23.79
CA GLN A 404 14.19 -10.85 23.57
C GLN A 404 15.19 -9.84 23.02
N TYR A 405 14.71 -8.88 22.24
CA TYR A 405 15.48 -7.79 21.68
C TYR A 405 14.73 -6.46 21.84
N ASP A 406 15.46 -5.40 22.19
CA ASP A 406 14.90 -4.05 22.31
C ASP A 406 15.01 -3.33 20.96
N THR A 407 13.86 -3.14 20.30
CA THR A 407 13.77 -2.39 19.04
C THR A 407 13.54 -0.90 19.27
N GLY A 408 13.42 -0.44 20.51
CA GLY A 408 13.30 0.96 20.89
C GLY A 408 11.87 1.50 20.98
N ASP A 409 10.89 0.89 20.30
CA ASP A 409 9.47 1.29 20.33
C ASP A 409 8.58 0.13 19.86
N TRP A 410 7.25 0.24 19.96
CA TRP A 410 6.30 -0.83 19.67
C TRP A 410 6.60 -1.50 18.33
N ALA A 411 6.79 -2.81 18.36
CA ALA A 411 6.77 -3.66 17.17
C ALA A 411 5.37 -3.60 16.55
N ARG A 412 5.29 -3.10 15.32
CA ARG A 412 4.04 -2.89 14.58
C ARG A 412 3.79 -3.99 13.56
N GLU A 413 4.87 -4.44 12.94
CA GLU A 413 4.87 -5.52 11.98
C GLU A 413 6.03 -6.44 12.29
N ILE A 414 5.77 -7.76 12.22
CA ILE A 414 6.77 -8.80 12.34
C ILE A 414 6.57 -9.73 11.15
N THR A 415 7.65 -10.12 10.50
CA THR A 415 7.61 -11.16 9.46
C THR A 415 8.80 -12.12 9.59
N PHE A 416 8.56 -13.43 9.57
CA PHE A 416 9.63 -14.42 9.45
C PHE A 416 10.16 -14.47 8.02
N SER A 417 11.47 -14.71 7.91
CA SER A 417 12.06 -15.20 6.67
C SER A 417 11.42 -16.53 6.23
N PRO A 418 11.39 -16.85 4.93
CA PRO A 418 10.73 -18.05 4.43
C PRO A 418 11.27 -19.38 4.98
N ASP A 419 12.53 -19.39 5.42
CA ASP A 419 13.20 -20.53 6.04
C ASP A 419 13.26 -20.45 7.59
N ASP A 420 12.60 -19.45 8.18
CA ASP A 420 12.57 -19.16 9.61
C ASP A 420 13.95 -18.88 10.24
N ALA A 421 14.96 -18.51 9.45
CA ALA A 421 16.33 -18.25 9.94
C ALA A 421 16.49 -16.87 10.61
N TYR A 422 15.68 -15.90 10.18
CA TYR A 422 15.60 -14.55 10.74
C TYR A 422 14.16 -14.04 10.74
N LEU A 423 13.90 -12.97 11.50
CA LEU A 423 12.68 -12.18 11.38
C LEU A 423 13.01 -10.70 11.17
N ALA A 424 12.16 -10.03 10.41
CA ALA A 424 12.16 -8.58 10.27
C ALA A 424 11.10 -7.99 11.20
N VAL A 425 11.43 -6.87 11.86
CA VAL A 425 10.57 -6.19 12.83
C VAL A 425 10.53 -4.70 12.52
N GLY A 426 9.36 -4.24 12.11
CA GLY A 426 9.07 -2.83 11.87
C GLY A 426 8.55 -2.17 13.15
N ASN A 427 9.29 -1.20 13.69
CA ASN A 427 8.90 -0.51 14.91
C ASN A 427 8.21 0.85 14.64
N SER A 428 7.64 1.45 15.68
CA SER A 428 7.01 2.78 15.59
C SER A 428 7.99 3.95 15.50
N SER A 429 9.26 3.76 15.90
CA SER A 429 10.33 4.77 15.93
C SER A 429 11.27 4.64 14.72
N ASP A 430 10.72 4.70 13.50
CA ASP A 430 11.43 4.94 12.23
C ASP A 430 12.35 3.85 11.65
N TYR A 431 12.58 2.75 12.38
CA TYR A 431 13.58 1.74 12.01
C TYR A 431 13.03 0.34 11.84
N LEU A 432 13.54 -0.33 10.80
CA LEU A 432 13.40 -1.76 10.56
C LEU A 432 14.60 -2.48 11.17
N TYR A 433 14.33 -3.57 11.89
CA TYR A 433 15.33 -4.44 12.50
C TYR A 433 15.23 -5.82 11.88
N VAL A 434 16.36 -6.40 11.52
CA VAL A 434 16.43 -7.83 11.15
C VAL A 434 17.27 -8.56 12.18
N LEU A 435 16.64 -9.58 12.78
CA LEU A 435 17.16 -10.33 13.92
C LEU A 435 17.31 -11.79 13.54
N ASN A 436 18.41 -12.40 13.96
CA ASN A 436 18.60 -13.84 13.84
C ASN A 436 17.57 -14.58 14.71
N ALA A 437 16.85 -15.55 14.15
CA ALA A 437 15.79 -16.25 14.87
C ALA A 437 16.33 -17.26 15.91
N GLU A 438 17.56 -17.76 15.75
CA GLU A 438 18.17 -18.71 16.68
C GLU A 438 18.57 -18.05 18.00
N ASP A 439 19.14 -16.85 17.96
CA ASP A 439 19.75 -16.20 19.15
C ASP A 439 19.31 -14.76 19.43
N GLY A 440 18.47 -14.16 18.57
CA GLY A 440 17.98 -12.80 18.70
C GLY A 440 19.01 -11.72 18.38
N SER A 441 20.18 -12.09 17.85
CA SER A 441 21.22 -11.11 17.52
C SER A 441 20.81 -10.21 16.36
N LEU A 442 21.15 -8.91 16.45
CA LEU A 442 20.92 -7.95 15.38
C LEU A 442 21.80 -8.28 14.18
N MET A 443 21.18 -8.57 13.04
CA MET A 443 21.87 -8.71 11.76
C MET A 443 22.11 -7.33 11.15
N TRP A 444 21.05 -6.53 11.02
CA TRP A 444 21.15 -5.15 10.59
C TRP A 444 19.93 -4.33 11.01
N ARG A 445 20.08 -3.00 11.00
CA ARG A 445 18.97 -2.04 11.16
C ARG A 445 19.02 -0.98 10.06
N ARG A 446 17.85 -0.54 9.59
CA ARG A 446 17.73 0.50 8.56
C ARG A 446 16.56 1.42 8.82
N PHE A 447 16.72 2.69 8.45
CA PHE A 447 15.63 3.64 8.47
C PHE A 447 14.58 3.25 7.42
N HIS A 448 13.35 2.97 7.86
CA HIS A 448 12.26 2.44 7.01
C HIS A 448 11.43 3.53 6.33
N GLY A 449 11.84 4.80 6.49
CA GLY A 449 11.12 5.96 5.98
C GLY A 449 10.39 6.72 7.07
N GLY A 450 10.21 6.15 8.24
CA GLY A 450 9.69 6.87 9.41
C GLY A 450 8.25 6.52 9.75
N TYR A 451 7.97 6.54 11.05
CA TYR A 451 6.68 6.43 11.72
C TYR A 451 5.83 5.23 11.30
N VAL A 452 5.76 4.21 12.17
CA VAL A 452 4.75 3.12 12.15
C VAL A 452 4.59 2.43 10.78
N PRO A 453 5.31 1.33 10.51
CA PRO A 453 5.03 0.50 9.37
C PRO A 453 3.71 -0.24 9.57
N PHE A 454 2.97 -0.38 8.47
CA PHE A 454 1.76 -1.19 8.33
C PHE A 454 1.92 -2.28 7.25
N VAL A 455 3.06 -2.25 6.55
CA VAL A 455 3.43 -3.24 5.55
C VAL A 455 4.84 -3.69 5.88
N LEU A 456 5.04 -4.99 5.99
CA LEU A 456 6.33 -5.63 6.07
C LEU A 456 6.22 -7.05 5.52
N ASP A 457 6.91 -7.35 4.42
CA ASP A 457 6.97 -8.70 3.85
C ASP A 457 8.40 -9.00 3.35
N ILE A 458 8.76 -10.29 3.34
CA ILE A 458 10.00 -10.82 2.77
C ILE A 458 9.66 -11.72 1.58
N SER A 459 10.37 -11.59 0.46
CA SER A 459 10.20 -12.48 -0.69
C SER A 459 10.60 -13.91 -0.35
N GLN A 460 10.03 -14.90 -1.06
CA GLN A 460 10.20 -16.33 -0.83
C GLN A 460 11.66 -16.80 -0.96
N ASP A 461 12.49 -16.06 -1.69
CA ASP A 461 13.93 -16.29 -1.83
C ASP A 461 14.79 -15.47 -0.83
N GLY A 462 14.16 -14.65 0.02
CA GLY A 462 14.81 -13.77 1.00
C GLY A 462 15.55 -12.57 0.40
N SER A 463 15.47 -12.36 -0.92
CA SER A 463 16.26 -11.34 -1.61
C SER A 463 15.68 -9.93 -1.49
N ARG A 464 14.41 -9.80 -1.11
CA ARG A 464 13.68 -8.53 -1.04
C ARG A 464 12.90 -8.41 0.26
N ILE A 465 12.94 -7.22 0.86
CA ILE A 465 12.16 -6.87 2.05
C ILE A 465 11.47 -5.53 1.79
N VAL A 466 10.14 -5.54 1.77
CA VAL A 466 9.34 -4.32 1.57
C VAL A 466 8.85 -3.77 2.89
N THR A 467 8.79 -2.45 3.03
CA THR A 467 8.17 -1.79 4.18
C THR A 467 7.46 -0.52 3.75
N ALA A 468 6.31 -0.23 4.36
CA ALA A 468 5.56 1.00 4.14
C ALA A 468 4.68 1.31 5.35
N GLY A 469 4.26 2.57 5.51
CA GLY A 469 3.35 2.96 6.58
C GLY A 469 3.06 4.46 6.59
N LYS A 470 3.15 5.09 7.78
CA LYS A 470 2.98 6.55 7.89
C LYS A 470 4.18 7.36 7.40
N SER A 471 5.15 6.69 6.77
CA SER A 471 6.29 7.29 6.09
C SER A 471 5.92 8.07 4.82
N HIS A 472 4.71 7.92 4.27
CA HIS A 472 4.31 8.42 2.94
C HIS A 472 5.22 7.89 1.82
N GLU A 473 5.72 6.67 1.96
CA GLU A 473 6.52 6.01 0.94
C GLU A 473 6.52 4.49 1.15
N VAL A 474 6.69 3.76 0.05
CA VAL A 474 7.03 2.34 0.03
C VAL A 474 8.55 2.23 -0.15
N ARG A 475 9.21 1.39 0.63
CA ARG A 475 10.65 1.13 0.50
C ARG A 475 10.92 -0.35 0.30
N MET A 476 11.88 -0.66 -0.54
CA MET A 476 12.37 -2.01 -0.78
C MET A 476 13.86 -2.09 -0.45
N PHE A 477 14.23 -3.10 0.34
CA PHE A 477 15.60 -3.42 0.68
C PHE A 477 15.97 -4.79 0.10
N ASP A 478 17.27 -5.02 -0.12
CA ASP A 478 17.79 -6.38 -0.27
C ASP A 478 17.93 -7.09 1.09
N GLY A 479 18.23 -8.40 1.08
CA GLY A 479 18.44 -9.19 2.29
C GLY A 479 19.60 -8.71 3.19
N ASP A 480 20.53 -7.91 2.65
CA ASP A 480 21.65 -7.30 3.39
C ASP A 480 21.30 -5.91 3.96
N GLY A 481 20.07 -5.44 3.70
CA GLY A 481 19.55 -4.15 4.16
C GLY A 481 19.99 -2.96 3.31
N ASN A 482 20.43 -3.15 2.07
CA ASN A 482 20.66 -2.03 1.15
C ASN A 482 19.32 -1.59 0.55
N LEU A 483 19.06 -0.28 0.52
CA LEU A 483 17.88 0.26 -0.14
C LEU A 483 18.00 0.03 -1.65
N LEU A 484 17.07 -0.73 -2.23
CA LEU A 484 16.96 -0.96 -3.67
C LEU A 484 16.23 0.20 -4.34
N TRP A 485 15.07 0.57 -3.80
CA TRP A 485 14.26 1.69 -4.28
C TRP A 485 13.30 2.19 -3.20
N SER A 486 12.78 3.39 -3.43
CA SER A 486 11.69 3.98 -2.65
C SER A 486 10.68 4.64 -3.60
N PHE A 487 9.39 4.47 -3.33
CA PHE A 487 8.31 5.08 -4.10
C PHE A 487 7.49 6.00 -3.17
N PRO A 488 7.40 7.32 -3.45
CA PRO A 488 6.63 8.23 -2.62
C PRO A 488 5.12 8.01 -2.80
N THR A 489 4.38 7.99 -1.71
CA THR A 489 2.91 8.03 -1.71
C THR A 489 2.46 9.42 -1.25
N GLU A 490 1.32 9.87 -1.75
CA GLU A 490 0.81 11.20 -1.37
C GLU A 490 0.33 11.24 0.09
N GLN A 491 -0.12 10.08 0.58
CA GLN A 491 -0.74 9.87 1.88
C GLN A 491 -0.13 8.67 2.58
N VAL A 492 -0.45 8.54 3.88
CA VAL A 492 -0.01 7.40 4.68
C VAL A 492 -0.49 6.10 4.05
N VAL A 493 0.42 5.12 3.93
CA VAL A 493 0.06 3.75 3.57
C VAL A 493 -0.56 3.11 4.81
N THR A 494 -1.76 2.57 4.66
CA THR A 494 -2.51 1.93 5.75
C THR A 494 -2.41 0.43 5.71
N ASP A 495 -2.23 -0.15 4.52
CA ASP A 495 -2.04 -1.58 4.33
C ASP A 495 -1.41 -1.86 2.95
N GLY A 496 -0.93 -3.07 2.76
CA GLY A 496 -0.29 -3.51 1.55
C GLY A 496 0.41 -4.84 1.72
N LYS A 497 0.69 -5.50 0.59
CA LYS A 497 1.35 -6.80 0.55
C LYS A 497 2.20 -6.99 -0.70
N MET A 498 3.20 -7.84 -0.59
CA MET A 498 4.06 -8.28 -1.70
C MET A 498 3.73 -9.71 -2.11
N SER A 499 3.73 -9.95 -3.42
CA SER A 499 3.72 -11.30 -4.00
C SER A 499 4.94 -12.10 -3.54
N ALA A 500 4.85 -13.42 -3.47
CA ALA A 500 5.89 -14.25 -2.88
C ALA A 500 7.22 -14.19 -3.65
N ASP A 501 7.20 -13.97 -4.97
CA ASP A 501 8.42 -13.81 -5.77
C ASP A 501 9.00 -12.39 -5.74
N GLY A 502 8.32 -11.45 -5.08
CA GLY A 502 8.71 -10.04 -5.01
C GLY A 502 8.54 -9.28 -6.32
N SER A 503 7.79 -9.82 -7.29
CA SER A 503 7.55 -9.18 -8.59
C SER A 503 6.49 -8.07 -8.53
N LEU A 504 5.58 -8.13 -7.57
CA LEU A 504 4.50 -7.17 -7.36
C LEU A 504 4.39 -6.75 -5.89
N VAL A 505 4.21 -5.45 -5.67
CA VAL A 505 3.86 -4.84 -4.37
C VAL A 505 2.57 -4.05 -4.55
N VAL A 506 1.59 -4.29 -3.69
CA VAL A 506 0.35 -3.50 -3.64
C VAL A 506 0.30 -2.71 -2.34
N ALA A 507 0.02 -1.41 -2.40
CA ALA A 507 -0.09 -0.54 -1.23
C ALA A 507 -1.36 0.32 -1.31
N GLY A 508 -2.13 0.37 -0.24
CA GLY A 508 -3.31 1.23 -0.08
C GLY A 508 -3.09 2.34 0.93
N THR A 509 -3.70 3.50 0.68
CA THR A 509 -3.56 4.69 1.53
C THR A 509 -4.89 5.12 2.15
N VAL A 510 -4.83 5.88 3.25
CA VAL A 510 -6.02 6.27 4.05
C VAL A 510 -7.09 7.04 3.26
N TRP A 511 -6.72 7.72 2.18
CA TRP A 511 -7.65 8.46 1.30
C TRP A 511 -7.93 7.74 -0.03
N GLY A 512 -7.50 6.48 -0.15
CA GLY A 512 -7.93 5.57 -1.20
C GLY A 512 -7.01 5.48 -2.41
N GLY A 513 -5.82 6.08 -2.39
CA GLY A 513 -4.80 5.77 -3.40
C GLY A 513 -4.32 4.33 -3.24
N ILE A 514 -4.54 3.49 -4.25
CA ILE A 514 -4.09 2.10 -4.33
C ILE A 514 -3.04 2.02 -5.44
N TYR A 515 -1.84 1.56 -5.09
CA TYR A 515 -0.70 1.49 -5.98
C TYR A 515 -0.30 0.04 -6.18
N CYS A 516 -0.05 -0.37 -7.42
CA CYS A 516 0.65 -1.60 -7.73
C CYS A 516 1.99 -1.27 -8.39
N LEU A 517 3.07 -1.71 -7.75
CA LEU A 517 4.45 -1.51 -8.19
C LEU A 517 5.04 -2.85 -8.64
N ASP A 518 5.93 -2.82 -9.63
CA ASP A 518 6.78 -3.97 -9.95
C ASP A 518 7.92 -4.13 -8.92
N GLY A 519 8.68 -5.23 -9.05
CA GLY A 519 9.83 -5.53 -8.18
C GLY A 519 10.96 -4.49 -8.25
N GLU A 520 10.95 -3.62 -9.25
CA GLU A 520 11.93 -2.56 -9.47
C GLU A 520 11.42 -1.19 -8.97
N GLY A 521 10.20 -1.12 -8.45
CA GLY A 521 9.59 0.08 -7.89
C GLY A 521 8.90 0.97 -8.93
N ASN A 522 8.69 0.47 -10.15
CA ASN A 522 7.92 1.19 -11.17
C ASN A 522 6.43 1.00 -10.92
N LEU A 523 5.65 2.07 -11.04
CA LEU A 523 4.20 2.01 -10.96
C LEU A 523 3.64 1.30 -12.20
N LEU A 524 2.98 0.16 -11.99
CA LEU A 524 2.27 -0.59 -13.04
C LEU A 524 0.87 -0.01 -13.27
N TRP A 525 0.12 0.18 -12.19
CA TRP A 525 -1.19 0.82 -12.22
C TRP A 525 -1.53 1.41 -10.87
N ARG A 526 -2.50 2.33 -10.89
CA ARG A 526 -3.08 2.95 -9.70
C ARG A 526 -4.60 2.89 -9.77
N ARG A 527 -5.26 2.84 -8.62
CA ARG A 527 -6.71 3.03 -8.48
C ARG A 527 -6.98 4.04 -7.39
N VAL A 528 -8.13 4.70 -7.45
CA VAL A 528 -8.65 5.54 -6.36
C VAL A 528 -9.94 4.93 -5.81
N ARG A 529 -9.84 4.33 -4.63
CA ARG A 529 -10.96 3.78 -3.86
C ARG A 529 -10.60 3.80 -2.37
N PRO A 530 -11.43 4.38 -1.49
CA PRO A 530 -11.21 4.31 -0.05
C PRO A 530 -11.02 2.86 0.39
N VAL A 531 -9.98 2.60 1.17
CA VAL A 531 -9.70 1.27 1.73
C VAL A 531 -9.81 1.31 3.24
N GLY A 532 -10.27 0.18 3.79
CA GLY A 532 -10.20 -0.06 5.23
C GLY A 532 -8.76 -0.18 5.72
N HIS A 533 -8.59 -0.19 7.04
CA HIS A 533 -7.28 -0.09 7.67
C HIS A 533 -6.33 -1.26 7.33
N ASN A 534 -6.83 -2.50 7.24
CA ASN A 534 -6.07 -3.73 6.93
C ASN A 534 -6.68 -4.47 5.71
N ALA A 535 -7.17 -3.71 4.73
CA ALA A 535 -8.07 -4.18 3.71
C ALA A 535 -7.42 -4.29 2.30
N VAL A 536 -6.12 -4.57 2.22
CA VAL A 536 -5.39 -4.76 0.96
C VAL A 536 -4.64 -6.08 1.00
N TYR A 537 -4.91 -6.96 0.03
CA TYR A 537 -4.25 -8.26 -0.05
C TYR A 537 -3.91 -8.62 -1.49
N ILE A 538 -2.71 -9.16 -1.71
CA ILE A 538 -2.32 -9.84 -2.94
C ILE A 538 -2.00 -11.30 -2.62
N THR A 539 -2.42 -12.23 -3.48
CA THR A 539 -2.07 -13.64 -3.36
C THR A 539 -0.56 -13.84 -3.54
N LYS A 540 -0.01 -14.91 -2.96
CA LYS A 540 1.41 -15.25 -3.07
C LYS A 540 1.84 -15.44 -4.52
N ASN A 541 0.98 -16.03 -5.34
CA ASN A 541 1.21 -16.18 -6.78
C ASN A 541 1.07 -14.87 -7.59
N GLY A 542 0.71 -13.75 -6.94
CA GLY A 542 0.57 -12.45 -7.58
C GLY A 542 -0.65 -12.31 -8.49
N LYS A 543 -1.52 -13.32 -8.61
CA LYS A 543 -2.60 -13.36 -9.60
C LYS A 543 -3.83 -12.54 -9.20
N TYR A 544 -4.16 -12.50 -7.92
CA TYR A 544 -5.40 -11.89 -7.42
C TYR A 544 -5.11 -10.86 -6.34
N ILE A 545 -5.84 -9.75 -6.40
CA ILE A 545 -5.74 -8.65 -5.45
C ILE A 545 -7.13 -8.38 -4.89
N ALA A 546 -7.27 -8.44 -3.58
CA ALA A 546 -8.52 -8.12 -2.89
C ALA A 546 -8.39 -6.78 -2.16
N LEU A 547 -9.40 -5.92 -2.36
CA LEU A 547 -9.50 -4.61 -1.73
C LEU A 547 -10.82 -4.53 -0.96
N GLY A 548 -10.74 -4.19 0.32
CA GLY A 548 -11.88 -3.88 1.17
C GLY A 548 -11.97 -2.39 1.47
N GLY A 549 -13.19 -1.91 1.68
CA GLY A 549 -13.52 -0.52 2.00
C GLY A 549 -15.04 -0.41 1.89
N PRO A 550 -15.62 0.33 0.93
CA PRO A 550 -17.02 0.19 0.59
C PRO A 550 -17.27 -1.16 -0.11
N GLY A 551 -17.58 -2.21 0.65
CA GLY A 551 -17.70 -3.58 0.15
C GLY A 551 -16.36 -4.20 -0.26
N ILE A 552 -16.41 -5.22 -1.13
CA ILE A 552 -15.23 -5.98 -1.60
C ILE A 552 -15.04 -5.75 -3.10
N MET A 553 -13.79 -5.57 -3.52
CA MET A 553 -13.40 -5.57 -4.92
C MET A 553 -12.28 -6.59 -5.12
N LEU A 554 -12.48 -7.52 -6.04
CA LEU A 554 -11.48 -8.47 -6.49
C LEU A 554 -10.94 -8.01 -7.85
N LEU A 555 -9.62 -7.87 -7.92
CA LEU A 555 -8.88 -7.50 -9.12
C LEU A 555 -7.97 -8.64 -9.55
N ASP A 556 -7.63 -8.66 -10.84
CA ASP A 556 -6.43 -9.36 -11.29
C ASP A 556 -5.17 -8.49 -11.11
N ASN A 557 -4.02 -9.02 -11.50
CA ASN A 557 -2.73 -8.34 -11.40
C ASN A 557 -2.56 -7.14 -12.35
N THR A 558 -3.47 -6.95 -13.32
CA THR A 558 -3.51 -5.77 -14.19
C THR A 558 -4.33 -4.63 -13.59
N GLY A 559 -4.97 -4.87 -12.44
CA GLY A 559 -5.88 -3.91 -11.80
C GLY A 559 -7.30 -3.95 -12.38
N SER A 560 -7.62 -4.94 -13.23
CA SER A 560 -8.94 -5.12 -13.81
C SER A 560 -9.89 -5.77 -12.81
N THR A 561 -11.10 -5.23 -12.68
CA THR A 561 -12.12 -5.79 -11.79
C THR A 561 -12.64 -7.12 -12.31
N LEU A 562 -12.41 -8.18 -11.54
CA LEU A 562 -12.97 -9.53 -11.73
C LEU A 562 -14.35 -9.67 -11.09
N TRP A 563 -14.52 -9.13 -9.87
CA TRP A 563 -15.77 -9.21 -9.12
C TRP A 563 -15.87 -8.09 -8.08
N GLU A 564 -17.09 -7.64 -7.78
CA GLU A 564 -17.38 -6.66 -6.74
C GLU A 564 -18.60 -7.10 -5.92
N GLU A 565 -18.55 -6.85 -4.62
CA GLU A 565 -19.70 -6.85 -3.72
C GLU A 565 -19.90 -5.44 -3.18
N GLU A 566 -21.10 -4.89 -3.42
CA GLU A 566 -21.54 -3.72 -2.70
C GLU A 566 -21.97 -4.12 -1.29
N GLY A 567 -21.51 -3.40 -0.27
CA GLY A 567 -21.76 -3.79 1.11
C GLY A 567 -21.27 -2.78 2.13
N GLY A 568 -21.14 -3.26 3.37
CA GLY A 568 -20.66 -2.50 4.51
C GLY A 568 -19.18 -2.11 4.41
N TRP A 569 -18.66 -1.45 5.44
CA TRP A 569 -17.25 -1.06 5.52
C TRP A 569 -16.35 -2.25 5.89
N VAL A 570 -15.56 -2.73 4.93
CA VAL A 570 -14.60 -3.83 5.10
C VAL A 570 -13.28 -3.28 5.62
N GLN A 571 -12.88 -3.72 6.82
CA GLN A 571 -11.63 -3.33 7.47
C GLN A 571 -10.49 -4.31 7.20
N TRP A 572 -10.82 -5.56 6.88
CA TRP A 572 -9.84 -6.61 6.61
C TRP A 572 -10.31 -7.54 5.49
N VAL A 573 -9.42 -7.95 4.59
CA VAL A 573 -9.78 -8.85 3.47
C VAL A 573 -8.65 -9.81 3.12
N ARG A 574 -9.01 -11.02 2.65
CA ARG A 574 -8.08 -11.99 2.06
C ARG A 574 -8.80 -12.82 0.99
N VAL A 575 -8.08 -13.19 -0.07
CA VAL A 575 -8.51 -14.13 -1.10
C VAL A 575 -7.62 -15.38 -1.09
N SER A 576 -8.16 -16.56 -1.40
CA SER A 576 -7.36 -17.79 -1.52
C SER A 576 -6.48 -17.78 -2.77
N GLU A 577 -5.37 -18.53 -2.75
CA GLU A 577 -4.42 -18.58 -3.87
C GLU A 577 -5.05 -19.00 -5.20
N ASP A 578 -6.06 -19.86 -5.15
CA ASP A 578 -6.85 -20.33 -6.29
C ASP A 578 -8.03 -19.42 -6.65
N GLY A 579 -8.26 -18.35 -5.88
CA GLY A 579 -9.39 -17.44 -6.02
C GLY A 579 -10.73 -18.02 -5.57
N SER A 580 -10.84 -19.27 -5.12
CA SER A 580 -12.13 -19.91 -4.79
C SER A 580 -12.84 -19.34 -3.56
N LYS A 581 -12.11 -18.63 -2.68
CA LYS A 581 -12.62 -18.09 -1.42
C LYS A 581 -12.19 -16.63 -1.21
N ILE A 582 -13.10 -15.82 -0.68
CA ILE A 582 -12.79 -14.48 -0.15
C ILE A 582 -13.32 -14.40 1.28
N LEU A 583 -12.45 -14.05 2.22
CA LEU A 583 -12.81 -13.78 3.61
C LEU A 583 -12.70 -12.28 3.87
N ALA A 584 -13.72 -11.69 4.48
CA ALA A 584 -13.77 -10.27 4.80
C ALA A 584 -14.23 -10.05 6.25
N GLY A 585 -13.50 -9.19 6.95
CA GLY A 585 -13.86 -8.63 8.25
C GLY A 585 -14.41 -7.22 8.07
N TYR A 586 -15.63 -6.99 8.54
CA TYR A 586 -16.33 -5.73 8.45
C TYR A 586 -16.25 -4.98 9.79
N GLY A 587 -16.14 -3.65 9.69
CA GLY A 587 -16.33 -2.73 10.81
C GLY A 587 -17.75 -2.21 10.91
N GLU A 588 -18.47 -2.16 9.78
CA GLU A 588 -19.88 -1.76 9.74
C GLU A 588 -20.61 -2.54 8.65
N PRO A 589 -21.45 -3.55 8.96
CA PRO A 589 -21.75 -4.07 10.29
C PRO A 589 -20.58 -4.89 10.88
N ASP A 590 -20.59 -5.10 12.19
CA ASP A 590 -19.62 -5.92 12.95
C ASP A 590 -19.73 -7.42 12.63
N GLU A 591 -19.27 -7.80 11.44
CA GLU A 591 -19.42 -9.13 10.88
C GLU A 591 -18.14 -9.64 10.22
N ILE A 592 -17.94 -10.95 10.26
CA ILE A 592 -17.02 -11.67 9.38
C ILE A 592 -17.83 -12.46 8.35
N ARG A 593 -17.40 -12.44 7.09
CA ARG A 593 -18.09 -13.08 5.97
C ARG A 593 -17.12 -13.88 5.11
N LEU A 594 -17.49 -15.11 4.79
CA LEU A 594 -16.81 -15.93 3.78
C LEU A 594 -17.67 -16.01 2.53
N TYR A 595 -17.06 -15.72 1.39
CA TYR A 595 -17.62 -15.91 0.07
C TYR A 595 -16.90 -17.06 -0.63
N THR A 596 -17.65 -17.88 -1.34
CA THR A 596 -17.12 -18.96 -2.18
C THR A 596 -17.57 -18.74 -3.61
N GLY A 597 -16.67 -18.96 -4.55
CA GLY A 597 -16.92 -18.65 -5.94
C GLY A 597 -15.96 -19.34 -6.89
N GLU A 598 -16.13 -19.02 -8.17
CA GLU A 598 -15.29 -19.50 -9.25
C GLU A 598 -14.89 -18.31 -10.12
N ILE A 599 -13.64 -18.35 -10.58
CA ILE A 599 -13.10 -17.44 -11.58
C ILE A 599 -12.95 -18.29 -12.84
N GLU A 600 -13.50 -17.82 -13.96
CA GLU A 600 -13.35 -18.52 -15.24
C GLU A 600 -11.88 -18.89 -15.50
N LYS A 601 -11.68 -20.18 -15.76
CA LYS A 601 -10.37 -20.76 -15.99
C LYS A 601 -10.02 -20.59 -17.46
N ASP A 602 -8.76 -20.23 -17.68
CA ASP A 602 -8.11 -19.99 -18.95
C ASP A 602 -6.69 -20.52 -18.70
N THR A 603 -6.43 -21.71 -19.22
CA THR A 603 -5.34 -22.59 -18.81
C THR A 603 -4.03 -22.25 -19.49
N ASP A 604 -4.07 -21.85 -20.75
CA ASP A 604 -2.91 -21.44 -21.52
C ASP A 604 -2.72 -19.92 -21.56
N GLY A 605 -3.68 -19.14 -21.07
CA GLY A 605 -3.56 -17.70 -20.85
C GLY A 605 -3.71 -16.87 -22.12
N ASP A 606 -4.39 -17.41 -23.14
CA ASP A 606 -4.56 -16.74 -24.42
C ASP A 606 -5.72 -15.73 -24.46
N GLY A 607 -6.51 -15.69 -23.38
CA GLY A 607 -7.64 -14.78 -23.21
C GLY A 607 -9.00 -15.41 -23.51
N MET A 608 -9.06 -16.68 -23.91
CA MET A 608 -10.30 -17.45 -24.04
C MET A 608 -10.48 -18.37 -22.80
N PRO A 609 -11.68 -18.49 -22.22
CA PRO A 609 -11.92 -19.43 -21.14
C PRO A 609 -11.96 -20.87 -21.65
N ASP A 610 -11.39 -21.81 -20.88
CA ASP A 610 -11.41 -23.26 -21.14
C ASP A 610 -12.82 -23.75 -21.56
N SER A 611 -13.86 -23.23 -20.89
CA SER A 611 -15.25 -23.63 -21.14
C SER A 611 -15.81 -23.15 -22.48
N TRP A 612 -15.34 -22.01 -22.97
CA TRP A 612 -15.69 -21.47 -24.28
C TRP A 612 -14.98 -22.26 -25.37
N GLU A 613 -13.68 -22.52 -25.18
CA GLU A 613 -12.87 -23.35 -26.06
C GLU A 613 -13.43 -24.77 -26.20
N ASP A 614 -13.76 -25.42 -25.08
CA ASP A 614 -14.43 -26.73 -25.04
C ASP A 614 -15.76 -26.72 -25.82
N THR A 615 -16.49 -25.60 -25.80
CA THR A 615 -17.77 -25.45 -26.50
C THR A 615 -17.59 -25.42 -28.02
N TYR A 616 -16.50 -24.82 -28.49
CA TYR A 616 -16.18 -24.68 -29.92
C TYR A 616 -15.13 -25.70 -30.42
N GLY A 617 -14.67 -26.60 -29.55
CA GLY A 617 -13.72 -27.65 -29.91
C GLY A 617 -12.30 -27.15 -30.18
N LEU A 618 -11.96 -26.01 -29.59
CA LEU A 618 -10.60 -25.47 -29.48
C LEU A 618 -9.83 -26.24 -28.38
N ASP A 619 -8.52 -26.06 -28.24
CA ASP A 619 -7.68 -26.77 -27.26
C ASP A 619 -7.27 -25.82 -26.12
N PRO A 620 -7.87 -25.94 -24.91
CA PRO A 620 -7.53 -25.13 -23.73
C PRO A 620 -6.08 -25.19 -23.25
N ASN A 621 -5.19 -25.89 -23.94
CA ASN A 621 -3.78 -26.00 -23.61
C ASN A 621 -2.87 -25.53 -24.77
N ASP A 622 -3.43 -25.01 -25.86
CA ASP A 622 -2.73 -24.50 -27.03
C ASP A 622 -3.06 -23.03 -27.27
N PRO A 623 -2.26 -22.09 -26.73
CA PRO A 623 -2.56 -20.65 -26.80
C PRO A 623 -2.46 -20.08 -28.23
N THR A 624 -2.06 -20.90 -29.20
CA THR A 624 -1.93 -20.47 -30.61
C THR A 624 -3.24 -20.56 -31.37
N ASP A 625 -4.24 -21.28 -30.85
CA ASP A 625 -5.53 -21.37 -31.50
C ASP A 625 -6.37 -20.09 -31.31
N ALA A 626 -6.14 -19.29 -30.26
CA ALA A 626 -6.64 -17.92 -30.15
C ALA A 626 -6.36 -17.05 -31.39
N GLU A 627 -5.20 -17.25 -32.03
CA GLU A 627 -4.77 -16.53 -33.24
C GLU A 627 -5.25 -17.19 -34.54
N ALA A 628 -5.81 -18.40 -34.47
CA ALA A 628 -6.34 -19.11 -35.63
C ALA A 628 -7.70 -18.53 -36.06
N ASP A 629 -8.02 -18.71 -37.34
CA ASP A 629 -9.29 -18.35 -37.96
C ASP A 629 -9.93 -19.65 -38.46
N GLU A 630 -10.77 -20.27 -37.62
CA GLU A 630 -11.31 -21.62 -37.85
C GLU A 630 -12.34 -21.69 -38.99
N ASP A 631 -13.08 -20.60 -39.22
CA ASP A 631 -14.12 -20.55 -40.25
C ASP A 631 -13.72 -19.78 -41.53
N GLY A 632 -12.58 -19.11 -41.51
CA GLY A 632 -11.95 -18.45 -42.65
C GLY A 632 -12.56 -17.09 -43.00
N ASP A 633 -13.22 -16.41 -42.06
CA ASP A 633 -13.84 -15.10 -42.28
C ASP A 633 -12.90 -13.91 -42.07
N GLY A 634 -11.67 -14.18 -41.60
CA GLY A 634 -10.62 -13.20 -41.37
C GLY A 634 -10.51 -12.68 -39.94
N TYR A 635 -11.32 -13.20 -39.01
CA TYR A 635 -11.22 -12.93 -37.57
C TYR A 635 -10.64 -14.12 -36.81
N THR A 636 -9.82 -13.85 -35.80
CA THR A 636 -9.27 -14.93 -34.98
C THR A 636 -10.27 -15.42 -33.94
N ASN A 637 -10.08 -16.63 -33.41
CA ASN A 637 -10.94 -17.21 -32.39
C ASN A 637 -11.06 -16.33 -31.14
N LEU A 638 -9.95 -15.67 -30.73
CA LEU A 638 -9.99 -14.71 -29.63
C LEU A 638 -10.87 -13.49 -29.96
N GLN A 639 -10.80 -13.00 -31.20
CA GLN A 639 -11.63 -11.88 -31.64
C GLN A 639 -13.12 -12.26 -31.63
N GLU A 640 -13.42 -13.47 -32.05
CA GLU A 640 -14.74 -14.07 -32.00
C GLU A 640 -15.26 -14.19 -30.56
N TYR A 641 -14.45 -14.73 -29.64
CA TYR A 641 -14.76 -14.82 -28.21
C TYR A 641 -15.11 -13.44 -27.63
N GLN A 642 -14.23 -12.46 -27.84
CA GLN A 642 -14.40 -11.10 -27.35
C GLN A 642 -15.64 -10.41 -27.93
N ALA A 643 -15.99 -10.70 -29.18
CA ALA A 643 -17.20 -10.17 -29.83
C ALA A 643 -18.49 -10.92 -29.41
N GLY A 644 -18.37 -12.08 -28.75
CA GLY A 644 -19.49 -12.97 -28.44
C GLY A 644 -20.08 -13.65 -29.69
N THR A 645 -19.24 -13.87 -30.71
CA THR A 645 -19.59 -14.52 -31.97
C THR A 645 -19.15 -16.01 -31.97
N ASN A 646 -19.25 -16.70 -33.10
CA ASN A 646 -19.15 -18.17 -33.13
C ASN A 646 -18.02 -18.57 -34.10
N PRO A 647 -16.85 -18.99 -33.59
CA PRO A 647 -15.60 -19.11 -34.36
C PRO A 647 -15.65 -20.18 -35.45
N LEU A 648 -16.74 -20.97 -35.49
CA LEU A 648 -16.97 -22.02 -36.47
C LEU A 648 -17.97 -21.60 -37.55
N SER A 649 -18.35 -20.33 -37.62
CA SER A 649 -19.41 -19.83 -38.49
C SER A 649 -19.07 -18.45 -39.05
N ALA A 650 -18.54 -18.43 -40.27
CA ALA A 650 -18.19 -17.23 -41.04
C ALA A 650 -19.35 -16.23 -41.31
N SER A 651 -20.58 -16.57 -40.90
CA SER A 651 -21.75 -15.68 -40.94
C SER A 651 -22.06 -15.00 -39.59
N SER A 652 -21.34 -15.37 -38.55
CA SER A 652 -21.41 -14.89 -37.18
C SER A 652 -20.01 -14.36 -36.86
N HIS A 653 -19.75 -13.14 -37.31
CA HIS A 653 -18.43 -12.52 -37.25
C HIS A 653 -18.49 -11.21 -36.48
N PRO A 654 -17.37 -10.70 -35.94
CA PRO A 654 -17.33 -9.40 -35.30
C PRO A 654 -17.78 -8.32 -36.30
N PRO A 655 -18.38 -7.21 -35.84
CA PRO A 655 -18.82 -6.15 -36.74
C PRO A 655 -17.64 -5.57 -37.53
N GLU A 656 -17.84 -5.32 -38.84
CA GLU A 656 -16.80 -4.76 -39.70
C GLU A 656 -16.18 -3.50 -39.10
N THR A 657 -14.84 -3.44 -39.08
CA THR A 657 -14.09 -2.26 -38.63
C THR A 657 -14.46 -1.08 -39.52
N PRO A 658 -15.07 0.00 -39.00
CA PRO A 658 -15.34 1.16 -39.82
C PRO A 658 -14.00 1.79 -40.20
N SER A 659 -13.89 2.30 -41.44
CA SER A 659 -12.76 3.16 -41.81
C SER A 659 -12.63 4.25 -40.75
N GLN A 660 -11.46 4.38 -40.12
CA GLN A 660 -11.23 5.39 -39.08
C GLN A 660 -11.83 6.72 -39.51
N PRO A 661 -12.66 7.38 -38.69
CA PRO A 661 -13.23 8.66 -39.08
C PRO A 661 -12.09 9.65 -39.29
N GLU A 662 -11.97 10.19 -40.52
CA GLU A 662 -11.06 11.30 -40.80
C GLU A 662 -11.45 12.48 -39.90
N ASN A 663 -10.58 12.84 -38.95
CA ASN A 663 -10.70 13.98 -38.03
C ASN A 663 -12.06 14.08 -37.31
N PHE A 664 -12.18 13.36 -36.18
CA PHE A 664 -13.32 13.52 -35.26
C PHE A 664 -13.45 14.96 -34.71
N TRP A 665 -12.30 15.64 -34.58
CA TRP A 665 -12.22 17.01 -34.10
C TRP A 665 -11.60 17.91 -35.19
N PRO A 666 -12.40 18.62 -36.01
CA PRO A 666 -11.86 19.56 -36.97
C PRO A 666 -11.07 20.69 -36.27
N GLU A 667 -9.99 21.14 -36.92
CA GLU A 667 -9.03 22.17 -36.45
C GLU A 667 -9.66 23.43 -35.85
#